data_AF-A0A6A5GWI9-F1
#
_entry.id   AF-A0A6A5GWI9-F1
#
_cell.length_a   1.000
_cell.length_b   1.000
_cell.length_c   1.000
_cell.angle_alpha   90.00
_cell.angle_beta   90.00
_cell.angle_gamma   90.00
#
_symmetry.space_group_name_H-M   'P 1'
#
loop_
_entity.id
_entity.type
_entity.pdbx_description
1 polymer ?
#
loop_
_entity_poly.entity_id
_entity_poly.type
_entity_poly.pdbx_seq_one_letter_code
_entity_poly.pdbx_strand_id
1 'polypeptide(L)'
;MHHLNPFLWITICIVVSNGLLDENSDPDSRDLSSSGYDQNLKADFSNSLNFTEYLRNPRNAKDKSSEYLNHITSIAHITNGIALQNGLMNGNVQIDSVIEELLNLGTVKLSSVLQFKPDKIKNFGSKLKIVPGKFDNSAAELEKQALRWNKWYNKYLSVKDVTFDKIPRSSEYFVGAKTINSSKSLENFKMLKESVNGIAQDITLAETRIKEKLEGSAIALLAATFTGLHEKAEKFFNSYNSLKKEIEEKLANSLLIEGHVIFEPLESMLEVMKGRKVIVQSTDALITTIKSNVEIAVGLAKDSTAADTDISLITELMKSQNGIKSNQHTIGFPNGASDMKQLEKDAVDSWIAKILNLDVTRLSALSDSLKPLFHINEKLDGLDGKVKSIASDKSYESLLKLQEIQKDLVVVSDDSANSVGVLKEYDECITTAKSASDTTVSDDFISNVHELTKGLMDIEKLVNDLKDDTLKQEVDEYLKSLGFTNIVDEPTVRSQLPQAVERYNGGNNLEKIKKHVTDLQSKLAVVNGADLQSKLSSVVAANGKITDQNFKDEIGTLGKIHDCLQKHLANSDKSSKAIQAIQNLKGIDTKSIDDVESLATTISEISKGLSGIQSIRDVMKKDVKEVTKEINKLDDSTTKSEVIGQSMVSLKYALGLVELETEIGLLKGLGDAVEAEIRKLVVFKEKMGIQKQWGDHKKDIDDLEKSLAGIKSFDRKLNVSMNGTLVEYSTPLTQLTSFNDVKVDFKGKSKALEALITQPKIDPNLKSELEKAQKTLDKLSNLDLEFSSHSVQYTSAPSAFLALQDFLTKFLSIDHNITVIEEKAAAFPWTIVAGVALSLIILFFTGMTASFFWERHKSRRGYMKARLNAWREKGASSDELMLWVRGRRYKSSKKWSEVHNGTETIVRHKERQCEKVKIPKKFKKVSRSPGVIRCNPATAVSYKYGIFPWTRLTIHANWIVTADGKEFIATQAPVKNEDGLRNTDVDFWRMVIMSKSDTIVMLCKKMEMFEGKEFRVCGEYFSEEEATQIQCGPYTIATLCVMPLANDVIKRTLSVTYKNFTKEITHYQFVNWSLSSHPPDHANVLELMKEVYKSNKPIVVHCTDGAARTMDFIALRYIYEEVIRDATIVFGDCCLKLRDCRWYSFQNAIQSQWVEAGVVRQIKMAPHQEEIDEIYQKLLNYLNREK
;
A
#
# COMPACT_ATOMS: atom_id res chain seq x y z
N MET A 1 -4.97 26.71 -47.14
CA MET A 1 -5.07 28.19 -47.21
C MET A 1 -5.25 28.70 -45.78
N HIS A 2 -4.13 28.83 -45.08
CA HIS A 2 -3.40 30.09 -44.86
C HIS A 2 -4.11 30.95 -43.82
N HIS A 3 -3.75 30.76 -42.55
CA HIS A 3 -2.65 31.47 -41.86
C HIS A 3 -3.06 32.91 -41.54
N LEU A 4 -3.39 33.15 -40.27
CA LEU A 4 -3.07 34.40 -39.58
C LEU A 4 -2.81 34.10 -38.10
N ASN A 5 -1.75 34.72 -37.61
CA ASN A 5 -0.94 34.39 -36.45
C ASN A 5 -1.63 34.76 -35.10
N PRO A 6 -1.82 33.82 -34.15
CA PRO A 6 -2.35 34.10 -32.81
C PRO A 6 -1.46 35.01 -31.95
N PHE A 7 -0.16 35.11 -32.29
CA PHE A 7 0.78 35.93 -31.51
C PHE A 7 0.54 37.43 -31.67
N LEU A 8 0.00 37.91 -32.80
CA LEU A 8 -0.31 39.32 -33.00
C LEU A 8 -1.46 39.81 -32.08
N TRP A 9 -2.37 38.91 -31.66
CA TRP A 9 -3.43 39.23 -30.71
C TRP A 9 -2.93 39.27 -29.26
N ILE A 10 -1.97 38.43 -28.91
CA ILE A 10 -1.37 38.42 -27.56
C ILE A 10 -0.54 39.69 -27.35
N THR A 11 0.20 40.16 -28.37
CA THR A 11 0.95 41.42 -28.28
C THR A 11 0.04 42.65 -28.20
N ILE A 12 -1.10 42.66 -28.91
CA ILE A 12 -2.10 43.75 -28.79
C ILE A 12 -2.80 43.74 -27.43
N CYS A 13 -3.07 42.56 -26.85
CA CYS A 13 -3.66 42.46 -25.50
C CYS A 13 -2.68 42.85 -24.39
N ILE A 14 -1.37 42.70 -24.59
CA ILE A 14 -0.35 43.13 -23.61
C ILE A 14 -0.10 44.65 -23.68
N VAL A 15 -0.21 45.28 -24.87
CA VAL A 15 -0.02 46.74 -25.03
C VAL A 15 -1.24 47.55 -24.56
N VAL A 16 -2.46 47.01 -24.63
CA VAL A 16 -3.68 47.73 -24.18
C VAL A 16 -3.87 47.69 -22.65
N SER A 17 -3.28 46.73 -21.94
CA SER A 17 -3.43 46.61 -20.48
C SER A 17 -2.46 47.48 -19.65
N ASN A 18 -1.48 48.15 -20.26
CA ASN A 18 -0.44 48.91 -19.55
C ASN A 18 -0.52 50.45 -19.72
N GLY A 19 -1.62 51.01 -20.22
CA GLY A 19 -1.77 52.45 -20.27
C GLY A 19 -3.21 52.89 -20.38
N LEU A 20 -3.82 53.25 -19.25
CA LEU A 20 -4.65 54.45 -19.11
C LEU A 20 -4.85 54.77 -17.62
N LEU A 21 -4.52 56.01 -17.31
CA LEU A 21 -4.34 56.64 -16.01
C LEU A 21 -5.66 56.80 -15.24
N ASP A 22 -5.56 56.63 -13.92
CA ASP A 22 -6.46 57.23 -12.95
C ASP A 22 -5.97 58.68 -12.71
N GLU A 23 -6.76 59.67 -13.10
CA GLU A 23 -6.58 61.05 -12.64
C GLU A 23 -7.31 61.20 -11.31
N ASN A 24 -6.52 61.19 -10.22
CA ASN A 24 -6.64 62.02 -9.01
C ASN A 24 -6.19 61.24 -7.76
N SER A 25 -4.95 61.49 -7.30
CA SER A 25 -4.69 62.08 -5.97
C SER A 25 -3.23 61.90 -5.53
N ASP A 26 -2.56 63.04 -5.42
CA ASP A 26 -1.47 63.49 -4.50
C ASP A 26 -0.32 62.53 -4.07
N PRO A 27 0.96 62.93 -4.27
CA PRO A 27 2.13 62.14 -3.93
C PRO A 27 2.88 62.70 -2.70
N ASP A 28 2.49 62.32 -1.47
CA ASP A 28 3.41 62.42 -0.31
C ASP A 28 2.86 61.65 0.90
N SER A 29 3.15 60.34 0.97
CA SER A 29 3.47 59.63 2.22
C SER A 29 3.79 58.18 1.90
N ARG A 30 5.08 57.84 1.87
CA ARG A 30 5.53 56.45 1.93
C ARG A 30 5.30 55.93 3.35
N ASP A 31 4.62 54.80 3.47
CA ASP A 31 5.04 53.78 4.44
C ASP A 31 4.84 52.39 3.82
N LEU A 32 5.97 51.74 3.53
CA LEU A 32 6.08 50.45 2.86
C LEU A 32 6.25 49.36 3.92
N SER A 33 5.16 48.85 4.47
CA SER A 33 5.14 47.46 4.96
C SER A 33 3.73 46.88 5.02
N SER A 34 3.60 45.66 4.48
CA SER A 34 2.45 44.75 4.51
C SER A 34 1.32 44.98 3.48
N SER A 35 1.36 44.21 2.40
CA SER A 35 0.13 43.74 1.73
C SER A 35 0.27 42.25 1.41
N GLY A 36 -0.55 41.44 2.09
CA GLY A 36 -0.59 39.98 2.04
C GLY A 36 -1.43 39.44 0.88
N TYR A 37 -1.18 39.92 -0.34
CA TYR A 37 -1.94 39.54 -1.53
C TYR A 37 -1.28 38.42 -2.37
N ASP A 38 -0.07 37.97 -2.00
CA ASP A 38 0.75 37.09 -2.84
C ASP A 38 0.90 35.63 -2.34
N GLN A 39 0.08 35.19 -1.38
CA GLN A 39 0.17 33.83 -0.80
C GLN A 39 -0.94 32.85 -1.20
N ASN A 40 -2.02 33.29 -1.84
CA ASN A 40 -3.18 32.43 -2.10
C ASN A 40 -3.26 31.83 -3.52
N LEU A 41 -2.36 32.19 -4.45
CA LEU A 41 -2.26 31.55 -5.77
C LEU A 41 -1.24 30.40 -5.84
N LYS A 42 -0.39 30.22 -4.81
CA LYS A 42 0.61 29.15 -4.74
C LYS A 42 0.09 27.82 -4.14
N ALA A 43 -1.11 27.79 -3.57
CA ALA A 43 -1.61 26.62 -2.84
C ALA A 43 -2.42 25.62 -3.69
N ASP A 44 -3.01 26.05 -4.82
CA ASP A 44 -4.01 25.25 -5.55
C ASP A 44 -3.47 24.43 -6.74
N PHE A 45 -2.16 24.44 -7.00
CA PHE A 45 -1.57 23.73 -8.15
C PHE A 45 -0.68 22.52 -7.80
N SER A 46 -0.54 22.15 -6.52
CA SER A 46 0.34 21.05 -6.11
C SER A 46 -0.28 19.65 -6.09
N ASN A 47 -1.56 19.45 -6.43
CA ASN A 47 -2.24 18.17 -6.18
C ASN A 47 -2.77 17.51 -7.47
N SER A 48 -1.86 17.04 -8.33
CA SER A 48 -2.12 15.86 -9.17
C SER A 48 -0.82 15.34 -9.81
N LEU A 49 -0.26 14.25 -9.25
CA LEU A 49 0.44 13.14 -9.91
C LEU A 49 1.21 12.35 -8.83
N ASN A 50 0.93 11.06 -8.73
CA ASN A 50 1.45 10.17 -7.70
C ASN A 50 2.96 9.93 -7.86
N PHE A 51 3.77 10.74 -7.17
CA PHE A 51 5.07 10.37 -6.59
C PHE A 51 5.48 11.35 -5.48
N THR A 52 4.50 11.89 -4.74
CA THR A 52 4.72 12.93 -3.71
C THR A 52 4.14 12.54 -2.35
N GLU A 53 4.02 11.24 -2.07
CA GLU A 53 3.33 10.75 -0.87
C GLU A 53 4.22 10.61 0.38
N TYR A 54 5.36 11.32 0.45
CA TYR A 54 6.16 11.35 1.69
C TYR A 54 6.69 12.72 2.15
N LEU A 55 6.19 13.83 1.59
CA LEU A 55 6.64 15.16 2.04
C LEU A 55 5.52 16.19 2.17
N ARG A 56 4.55 15.99 3.07
CA ARG A 56 3.84 17.12 3.70
C ARG A 56 3.47 16.86 5.16
N ASN A 57 4.37 17.27 6.06
CA ASN A 57 4.04 17.85 7.36
C ASN A 57 5.27 18.59 7.94
N PRO A 58 5.07 19.44 8.95
CA PRO A 58 4.95 20.90 8.95
C PRO A 58 6.28 21.68 8.71
N ARG A 59 6.17 22.99 8.38
CA ARG A 59 7.27 23.93 8.06
C ARG A 59 8.53 23.76 8.94
N ASN A 60 9.58 23.15 8.39
CA ASN A 60 10.95 23.07 8.93
C ASN A 60 11.92 22.81 7.76
N ALA A 61 13.16 23.33 7.83
CA ALA A 61 14.39 23.14 7.00
C ALA A 61 14.37 22.48 5.59
N LYS A 62 13.53 21.45 5.33
CA LYS A 62 13.39 20.68 4.07
C LYS A 62 12.96 21.49 2.82
N ASP A 63 12.42 22.70 2.98
CA ASP A 63 11.95 23.51 1.83
C ASP A 63 13.11 23.96 0.90
N LYS A 64 14.33 24.18 1.43
CA LYS A 64 15.47 24.71 0.64
C LYS A 64 16.09 23.69 -0.30
N SER A 65 16.41 22.48 0.17
CA SER A 65 16.99 21.43 -0.66
C SER A 65 16.01 20.87 -1.68
N SER A 66 14.71 20.86 -1.36
CA SER A 66 13.66 20.49 -2.30
C SER A 66 13.53 21.53 -3.44
N GLU A 67 13.53 22.82 -3.11
CA GLU A 67 13.56 23.90 -4.10
C GLU A 67 14.81 23.84 -4.98
N TYR A 68 15.98 23.62 -4.37
CA TYR A 68 17.25 23.46 -5.08
C TYR A 68 17.23 22.27 -6.05
N LEU A 69 16.79 21.09 -5.59
CA LEU A 69 16.68 19.91 -6.44
C LEU A 69 15.72 20.14 -7.62
N ASN A 70 14.58 20.82 -7.41
CA ASN A 70 13.62 21.11 -8.48
C ASN A 70 14.25 21.95 -9.59
N HIS A 71 14.99 22.99 -9.22
CA HIS A 71 15.67 23.87 -10.18
C HIS A 71 16.79 23.16 -10.95
N ILE A 72 17.61 22.36 -10.25
CA ILE A 72 18.62 21.51 -10.90
C ILE A 72 17.95 20.47 -11.83
N THR A 73 16.80 19.95 -11.45
CA THR A 73 16.00 19.02 -12.27
C THR A 73 15.52 19.69 -13.57
N SER A 74 14.98 20.91 -13.52
CA SER A 74 14.60 21.64 -14.73
C SER A 74 15.79 21.89 -15.67
N ILE A 75 16.96 22.20 -15.12
CA ILE A 75 18.19 22.39 -15.91
C ILE A 75 18.66 21.07 -16.55
N ALA A 76 18.60 19.97 -15.80
CA ALA A 76 18.91 18.64 -16.30
C ALA A 76 17.95 18.24 -17.43
N HIS A 77 16.64 18.49 -17.26
CA HIS A 77 15.63 18.25 -18.30
C HIS A 77 15.94 19.02 -19.58
N ILE A 78 16.21 20.33 -19.49
CA ILE A 78 16.49 21.17 -20.66
C ILE A 78 17.77 20.69 -21.36
N THR A 79 18.86 20.47 -20.61
CA THR A 79 20.14 20.03 -21.18
C THR A 79 20.01 18.67 -21.85
N ASN A 80 19.35 17.72 -21.19
CA ASN A 80 19.16 16.40 -21.75
C ASN A 80 18.19 16.42 -22.93
N GLY A 81 17.16 17.25 -22.91
CA GLY A 81 16.24 17.46 -24.03
C GLY A 81 16.96 17.95 -25.29
N ILE A 82 17.86 18.93 -25.15
CA ILE A 82 18.71 19.42 -26.26
C ILE A 82 19.63 18.31 -26.77
N ALA A 83 20.34 17.63 -25.87
CA ALA A 83 21.27 16.56 -26.24
C ALA A 83 20.58 15.38 -26.95
N LEU A 84 19.41 14.98 -26.43
CA LEU A 84 18.62 13.89 -26.96
C LEU A 84 18.04 14.24 -28.33
N GLN A 85 17.48 15.44 -28.48
CA GLN A 85 16.97 15.91 -29.76
C GLN A 85 18.07 15.98 -30.83
N ASN A 86 19.23 16.56 -30.48
CA ASN A 86 20.39 16.60 -31.37
C ASN A 86 20.80 15.17 -31.79
N GLY A 87 20.99 14.27 -30.82
CA GLY A 87 21.41 12.89 -31.07
C GLY A 87 20.44 12.11 -31.96
N LEU A 88 19.13 12.26 -31.74
CA LEU A 88 18.09 11.59 -32.54
C LEU A 88 18.01 12.15 -33.97
N MET A 89 18.09 13.47 -34.13
CA MET A 89 18.02 14.13 -35.44
C MET A 89 19.27 13.88 -36.29
N ASN A 90 20.45 13.87 -35.68
CA ASN A 90 21.71 13.58 -36.37
C ASN A 90 21.96 12.09 -36.57
N GLY A 91 21.16 11.23 -35.93
CA GLY A 91 21.25 9.77 -36.06
C GLY A 91 22.29 9.11 -35.15
N ASN A 92 22.97 9.89 -34.31
CA ASN A 92 23.97 9.42 -33.33
C ASN A 92 23.33 8.62 -32.18
N VAL A 93 22.03 8.80 -31.93
CA VAL A 93 21.26 8.06 -30.92
C VAL A 93 20.15 7.26 -31.60
N GLN A 94 20.01 5.99 -31.23
CA GLN A 94 18.94 5.11 -31.74
C GLN A 94 17.65 5.35 -30.96
N ILE A 95 16.51 5.42 -31.66
CA ILE A 95 15.22 5.63 -30.99
C ILE A 95 14.88 4.45 -30.06
N ASP A 96 15.24 3.23 -30.45
CA ASP A 96 14.95 2.03 -29.66
C ASP A 96 15.62 2.09 -28.27
N SER A 97 16.90 2.52 -28.17
CA SER A 97 17.58 2.67 -26.88
C SER A 97 16.95 3.76 -26.01
N VAL A 98 16.48 4.86 -26.62
CA VAL A 98 15.78 5.93 -25.89
C VAL A 98 14.45 5.44 -25.32
N ILE A 99 13.69 4.66 -26.08
CA ILE A 99 12.43 4.10 -25.60
C ILE A 99 12.66 3.04 -24.52
N GLU A 100 13.71 2.22 -24.66
CA GLU A 100 14.16 1.27 -23.62
C GLU A 100 14.44 1.99 -22.30
N GLU A 101 15.15 3.13 -22.31
CA GLU A 101 15.44 3.91 -21.11
C GLU A 101 14.21 4.65 -20.56
N LEU A 102 13.41 5.31 -21.42
CA LEU A 102 12.24 6.09 -21.00
C LEU A 102 11.12 5.24 -20.38
N LEU A 103 10.97 3.98 -20.82
CA LEU A 103 10.02 3.02 -20.26
C LEU A 103 10.66 2.08 -19.22
N ASN A 104 11.95 2.27 -18.93
CA ASN A 104 12.70 1.48 -17.97
C ASN A 104 12.66 -0.04 -18.26
N LEU A 105 12.89 -0.43 -19.52
CA LEU A 105 12.91 -1.84 -19.93
C LEU A 105 14.17 -2.59 -19.45
N GLY A 106 15.19 -1.86 -18.97
CA GLY A 106 16.42 -2.42 -18.43
C GLY A 106 17.20 -3.20 -19.49
N THR A 107 17.44 -4.49 -19.23
CA THR A 107 18.12 -5.40 -20.17
C THR A 107 17.19 -5.89 -21.30
N VAL A 108 15.88 -5.69 -21.16
CA VAL A 108 14.90 -6.14 -22.14
C VAL A 108 14.91 -5.22 -23.35
N LYS A 109 15.13 -5.83 -24.53
CA LYS A 109 15.11 -5.11 -25.80
C LYS A 109 13.70 -4.79 -26.28
N LEU A 110 13.54 -3.60 -26.86
CA LEU A 110 12.26 -3.14 -27.41
C LEU A 110 11.72 -4.12 -28.47
N SER A 111 12.59 -4.72 -29.27
CA SER A 111 12.22 -5.72 -30.27
C SER A 111 11.52 -6.95 -29.66
N SER A 112 11.96 -7.41 -28.48
CA SER A 112 11.33 -8.52 -27.77
C SER A 112 9.93 -8.14 -27.28
N VAL A 113 9.74 -6.91 -26.78
CA VAL A 113 8.42 -6.41 -26.37
C VAL A 113 7.47 -6.30 -27.58
N LEU A 114 7.97 -5.79 -28.72
CA LEU A 114 7.18 -5.68 -29.95
C LEU A 114 6.75 -7.04 -30.52
N GLN A 115 7.54 -8.09 -30.31
CA GLN A 115 7.24 -9.45 -30.77
C GLN A 115 6.38 -10.25 -29.79
N PHE A 116 6.15 -9.74 -28.57
CA PHE A 116 5.44 -10.45 -27.51
C PHE A 116 3.99 -10.79 -27.89
N LYS A 117 3.60 -12.03 -27.64
CA LYS A 117 2.23 -12.52 -27.86
C LYS A 117 1.72 -13.27 -26.61
N PRO A 118 0.50 -12.96 -26.12
CA PRO A 118 -0.01 -13.57 -24.90
C PRO A 118 -0.53 -15.01 -25.11
N ASP A 119 -0.62 -15.49 -26.35
CA ASP A 119 -1.36 -16.71 -26.71
C ASP A 119 -0.82 -17.96 -26.02
N LYS A 120 0.50 -18.12 -25.95
CA LYS A 120 1.12 -19.31 -25.34
C LYS A 120 0.90 -19.36 -23.83
N ILE A 121 1.02 -18.21 -23.16
CA ILE A 121 0.75 -18.08 -21.71
C ILE A 121 -0.71 -18.36 -21.42
N LYS A 122 -1.65 -17.81 -22.22
CA LYS A 122 -3.09 -18.06 -22.06
C LYS A 122 -3.47 -19.53 -22.32
N ASN A 123 -2.86 -20.16 -23.32
CA ASN A 123 -3.06 -21.58 -23.58
C ASN A 123 -2.54 -22.45 -22.41
N PHE A 124 -1.35 -22.15 -21.88
CA PHE A 124 -0.81 -22.84 -20.71
C PHE A 124 -1.68 -22.62 -19.46
N GLY A 125 -2.03 -21.37 -19.16
CA GLY A 125 -2.85 -21.00 -18.01
C GLY A 125 -4.25 -21.60 -18.05
N SER A 126 -4.95 -21.55 -19.19
CA SER A 126 -6.29 -22.16 -19.32
C SER A 126 -6.28 -23.68 -19.11
N LYS A 127 -5.24 -24.38 -19.57
CA LYS A 127 -5.08 -25.83 -19.33
C LYS A 127 -4.71 -26.13 -17.88
N LEU A 128 -3.87 -25.31 -17.23
CA LEU A 128 -3.56 -25.44 -15.81
C LEU A 128 -4.79 -25.28 -14.92
N LYS A 129 -5.67 -24.32 -15.18
CA LYS A 129 -6.87 -24.07 -14.34
C LYS A 129 -7.84 -25.26 -14.28
N ILE A 130 -7.91 -26.06 -15.34
CA ILE A 130 -8.83 -27.20 -15.42
C ILE A 130 -8.17 -28.53 -15.01
N VAL A 131 -6.84 -28.59 -14.89
CA VAL A 131 -6.13 -29.86 -14.64
C VAL A 131 -6.44 -30.50 -13.28
N PRO A 132 -6.65 -29.77 -12.16
CA PRO A 132 -6.87 -30.40 -10.85
C PRO A 132 -8.06 -31.37 -10.86
N GLY A 133 -9.11 -31.06 -11.63
CA GLY A 133 -10.30 -31.90 -11.79
C GLY A 133 -10.17 -33.03 -12.80
N LYS A 134 -9.03 -33.18 -13.49
CA LYS A 134 -8.79 -34.22 -14.50
C LYS A 134 -7.98 -35.41 -13.99
N PHE A 135 -7.28 -35.27 -12.86
CA PHE A 135 -6.48 -36.36 -12.30
C PHE A 135 -7.38 -37.40 -11.63
N ASP A 136 -7.18 -38.66 -11.99
CA ASP A 136 -7.80 -39.79 -11.31
C ASP A 136 -7.05 -40.09 -10.00
N ASN A 137 -7.77 -40.03 -8.88
CA ASN A 137 -7.21 -40.24 -7.54
C ASN A 137 -7.26 -41.69 -7.07
N SER A 138 -7.72 -42.63 -7.90
CA SER A 138 -7.83 -44.05 -7.56
C SER A 138 -6.47 -44.68 -7.21
N ALA A 139 -5.37 -44.13 -7.70
CA ALA A 139 -4.00 -44.57 -7.43
C ALA A 139 -3.24 -43.71 -6.40
N ALA A 140 -3.91 -42.80 -5.67
CA ALA A 140 -3.26 -41.83 -4.80
C ALA A 140 -2.35 -42.46 -3.71
N GLU A 141 -2.71 -43.63 -3.18
CA GLU A 141 -1.90 -44.30 -2.17
C GLU A 141 -0.64 -44.95 -2.77
N LEU A 142 -0.73 -45.44 -4.01
CA LEU A 142 0.43 -45.94 -4.75
C LEU A 142 1.36 -44.79 -5.18
N GLU A 143 0.80 -43.63 -5.57
CA GLU A 143 1.56 -42.41 -5.84
C GLU A 143 2.40 -41.98 -4.62
N LYS A 144 1.79 -41.94 -3.42
CA LYS A 144 2.52 -41.64 -2.17
C LYS A 144 3.62 -42.67 -1.89
N GLN A 145 3.31 -43.95 -2.09
CA GLN A 145 4.27 -45.04 -1.90
C GLN A 145 5.48 -44.91 -2.84
N ALA A 146 5.25 -44.59 -4.12
CA ALA A 146 6.29 -44.39 -5.12
C ALA A 146 7.27 -43.26 -4.74
N LEU A 147 6.73 -42.07 -4.41
CA LEU A 147 7.54 -40.93 -3.96
C LEU A 147 8.39 -41.28 -2.74
N ARG A 148 7.78 -41.99 -1.81
CA ARG A 148 8.38 -42.40 -0.55
C ARG A 148 9.53 -43.40 -0.79
N TRP A 149 9.36 -44.37 -1.67
CA TRP A 149 10.44 -45.29 -2.06
C TRP A 149 11.60 -44.59 -2.76
N ASN A 150 11.32 -43.69 -3.70
CA ASN A 150 12.37 -42.93 -4.40
C ASN A 150 13.16 -42.03 -3.43
N LYS A 151 12.47 -41.40 -2.47
CA LYS A 151 13.11 -40.65 -1.38
C LYS A 151 14.04 -41.55 -0.56
N TRP A 152 13.59 -42.74 -0.17
CA TRP A 152 14.42 -43.64 0.64
C TRP A 152 15.59 -44.26 -0.09
N TYR A 153 15.43 -44.60 -1.37
CA TYR A 153 16.56 -45.07 -2.16
C TYR A 153 17.70 -44.03 -2.12
N ASN A 154 17.38 -42.77 -2.42
CA ASN A 154 18.37 -41.70 -2.41
C ASN A 154 18.95 -41.44 -1.01
N LYS A 155 18.10 -41.51 0.02
CA LYS A 155 18.50 -41.32 1.42
C LYS A 155 19.41 -42.45 1.91
N TYR A 156 19.14 -43.70 1.53
CA TYR A 156 19.96 -44.86 1.89
C TYR A 156 21.41 -44.69 1.44
N LEU A 157 21.66 -44.20 0.22
CA LEU A 157 23.03 -44.00 -0.28
C LEU A 157 23.89 -43.10 0.61
N SER A 158 23.30 -42.08 1.24
CA SER A 158 24.01 -41.18 2.15
C SER A 158 24.21 -41.77 3.55
N VAL A 159 23.44 -42.79 3.93
CA VAL A 159 23.49 -43.38 5.28
C VAL A 159 23.86 -44.86 5.31
N LYS A 160 24.14 -45.50 4.17
CA LYS A 160 24.43 -46.95 4.07
C LYS A 160 25.59 -47.43 4.96
N ASP A 161 26.49 -46.52 5.27
CA ASP A 161 27.67 -46.74 6.12
C ASP A 161 27.44 -46.37 7.59
N VAL A 162 26.21 -46.07 8.01
CA VAL A 162 25.90 -45.72 9.41
C VAL A 162 26.08 -46.96 10.29
N THR A 163 27.25 -47.03 10.90
CA THR A 163 27.56 -47.84 12.07
C THR A 163 27.93 -46.90 13.20
N PHE A 164 27.68 -47.29 14.45
CA PHE A 164 27.96 -46.46 15.64
C PHE A 164 29.35 -45.81 15.61
N ASP A 165 30.38 -46.59 15.28
CA ASP A 165 31.78 -46.14 15.25
C ASP A 165 32.11 -45.14 14.13
N LYS A 166 31.20 -44.97 13.16
CA LYS A 166 31.34 -44.07 12.02
C LYS A 166 30.51 -42.79 12.17
N ILE A 167 29.66 -42.68 13.19
CA ILE A 167 28.92 -41.45 13.47
C ILE A 167 29.90 -40.42 14.04
N PRO A 168 30.12 -39.27 13.37
CA PRO A 168 31.08 -38.28 13.84
C PRO A 168 30.75 -37.79 15.25
N ARG A 169 31.76 -37.72 16.12
CA ARG A 169 31.67 -37.17 17.48
C ARG A 169 30.69 -37.90 18.42
N SER A 170 30.20 -39.09 18.04
CA SER A 170 29.33 -39.90 18.90
C SER A 170 30.02 -40.26 20.24
N SER A 171 31.31 -40.58 20.20
CA SER A 171 32.13 -40.84 21.38
C SER A 171 32.23 -39.62 22.31
N GLU A 172 32.49 -38.44 21.76
CA GLU A 172 32.50 -37.16 22.50
C GLU A 172 31.13 -36.90 23.15
N TYR A 173 30.04 -37.15 22.43
CA TYR A 173 28.68 -37.02 22.96
C TYR A 173 28.43 -37.92 24.17
N PHE A 174 28.81 -39.21 24.13
CA PHE A 174 28.64 -40.11 25.28
C PHE A 174 29.55 -39.74 26.47
N VAL A 175 30.75 -39.21 26.21
CA VAL A 175 31.61 -38.66 27.26
C VAL A 175 30.92 -37.46 27.92
N GLY A 176 30.34 -36.56 27.13
CA GLY A 176 29.53 -35.44 27.61
C GLY A 176 28.31 -35.88 28.41
N ALA A 177 27.53 -36.84 27.88
CA ALA A 177 26.39 -37.45 28.55
C ALA A 177 26.78 -38.03 29.91
N LYS A 178 27.89 -38.78 29.98
CA LYS A 178 28.40 -39.33 31.23
C LYS A 178 28.84 -38.24 32.20
N THR A 179 29.48 -37.19 31.69
CA THR A 179 29.95 -36.04 32.48
C THR A 179 28.78 -35.30 33.13
N ILE A 180 27.71 -35.02 32.38
CA ILE A 180 26.50 -34.40 32.92
C ILE A 180 25.72 -35.37 33.82
N ASN A 181 25.67 -36.67 33.50
CA ASN A 181 24.96 -37.64 34.33
C ASN A 181 25.61 -37.83 35.71
N SER A 182 26.91 -37.57 35.82
CA SER A 182 27.67 -37.59 37.07
C SER A 182 27.87 -36.19 37.68
N SER A 183 27.35 -35.13 37.06
CA SER A 183 27.44 -33.77 37.59
C SER A 183 26.32 -33.51 38.60
N LYS A 184 26.44 -32.39 39.31
CA LYS A 184 25.39 -31.89 40.19
C LYS A 184 24.37 -31.00 39.47
N SER A 185 24.40 -30.92 38.13
CA SER A 185 23.55 -29.98 37.38
C SER A 185 22.05 -30.22 37.64
N LEU A 186 21.57 -31.45 37.46
CA LEU A 186 20.15 -31.78 37.69
C LEU A 186 19.77 -31.79 39.18
N GLU A 187 20.73 -32.08 40.05
CA GLU A 187 20.56 -31.96 41.50
C GLU A 187 20.40 -30.50 41.92
N ASN A 188 21.25 -29.59 41.43
CA ASN A 188 21.17 -28.15 41.68
C ASN A 188 19.87 -27.56 41.12
N PHE A 189 19.42 -28.02 39.95
CA PHE A 189 18.11 -27.63 39.41
C PHE A 189 16.95 -28.09 40.31
N LYS A 190 17.01 -29.33 40.83
CA LYS A 190 16.03 -29.82 41.81
C LYS A 190 16.05 -28.98 43.10
N MET A 191 17.22 -28.69 43.66
CA MET A 191 17.37 -27.86 44.85
C MET A 191 16.86 -26.42 44.63
N LEU A 192 17.09 -25.86 43.44
CA LEU A 192 16.55 -24.56 43.04
C LEU A 192 15.01 -24.55 43.11
N LYS A 193 14.38 -25.58 42.52
CA LYS A 193 12.92 -25.75 42.52
C LYS A 193 12.35 -25.98 43.92
N GLU A 194 13.00 -26.80 44.73
CA GLU A 194 12.62 -27.05 46.13
C GLU A 194 12.74 -25.78 46.98
N SER A 195 13.77 -24.97 46.76
CA SER A 195 13.98 -23.70 47.47
C SER A 195 12.86 -22.71 47.19
N VAL A 196 12.48 -22.50 45.92
CA VAL A 196 11.35 -21.62 45.56
C VAL A 196 10.03 -22.11 46.17
N ASN A 197 9.76 -23.40 46.09
CA ASN A 197 8.54 -23.97 46.67
C ASN A 197 8.51 -23.85 48.20
N GLY A 198 9.65 -24.03 48.85
CA GLY A 198 9.74 -23.87 50.29
C GLY A 198 9.61 -22.41 50.74
N ILE A 199 10.09 -21.44 49.95
CA ILE A 199 9.84 -20.00 50.17
C ILE A 199 8.33 -19.72 50.11
N ALA A 200 7.63 -20.25 49.10
CA ALA A 200 6.17 -20.08 48.99
C ALA A 200 5.42 -20.65 50.22
N GLN A 201 5.87 -21.79 50.73
CA GLN A 201 5.32 -22.39 51.95
C GLN A 201 5.58 -21.52 53.19
N ASP A 202 6.81 -21.03 53.38
CA ASP A 202 7.14 -20.17 54.53
C ASP A 202 6.37 -18.83 54.49
N ILE A 203 6.16 -18.25 53.31
CA ILE A 203 5.31 -17.05 53.13
C ILE A 203 3.89 -17.34 53.63
N THR A 204 3.29 -18.46 53.20
CA THR A 204 1.93 -18.87 53.60
C THR A 204 1.84 -19.14 55.10
N LEU A 205 2.86 -19.79 55.67
CA LEU A 205 2.95 -20.04 57.10
C LEU A 205 3.09 -18.74 57.88
N ALA A 206 3.88 -17.77 57.41
CA ALA A 206 4.05 -16.48 58.04
C ALA A 206 2.72 -15.70 58.07
N GLU A 207 2.00 -15.63 56.94
CA GLU A 207 0.67 -14.99 56.84
C GLU A 207 -0.38 -15.60 57.78
N THR A 208 -0.27 -16.90 58.04
CA THR A 208 -1.19 -17.63 58.92
C THR A 208 -0.82 -17.42 60.39
N ARG A 209 0.44 -17.67 60.74
CA ARG A 209 0.92 -17.68 62.13
C ARG A 209 0.98 -16.28 62.75
N ILE A 210 1.14 -15.24 61.94
CA ILE A 210 1.21 -13.87 62.47
C ILE A 210 -0.12 -13.37 63.06
N LYS A 211 -1.22 -14.08 62.77
CA LYS A 211 -2.56 -13.82 63.34
C LYS A 211 -2.77 -14.54 64.68
N GLU A 212 -1.86 -15.43 65.07
CA GLU A 212 -1.91 -16.15 66.35
C GLU A 212 -1.49 -15.23 67.50
N LYS A 213 -1.96 -15.53 68.72
CA LYS A 213 -1.52 -14.83 69.92
C LYS A 213 -0.05 -15.20 70.21
N LEU A 214 0.82 -14.20 70.31
CA LEU A 214 2.27 -14.35 70.55
C LEU A 214 2.58 -14.88 71.97
N GLU A 215 2.32 -16.16 72.23
CA GLU A 215 2.61 -16.82 73.51
C GLU A 215 3.23 -18.22 73.30
N GLY A 216 4.21 -18.56 74.13
CA GLY A 216 4.80 -19.91 74.19
C GLY A 216 5.29 -20.43 72.83
N SER A 217 4.68 -21.54 72.37
CA SER A 217 5.08 -22.24 71.14
C SER A 217 4.86 -21.44 69.84
N ALA A 218 3.94 -20.47 69.81
CA ALA A 218 3.66 -19.68 68.61
C ALA A 218 4.84 -18.76 68.24
N ILE A 219 5.53 -18.20 69.24
CA ILE A 219 6.75 -17.38 69.06
C ILE A 219 7.86 -18.21 68.41
N ALA A 220 8.10 -19.42 68.91
CA ALA A 220 9.14 -20.30 68.38
C ALA A 220 8.86 -20.70 66.92
N LEU A 221 7.60 -21.00 66.58
CA LEU A 221 7.23 -21.41 65.23
C LEU A 221 7.25 -20.25 64.22
N LEU A 222 6.85 -19.05 64.63
CA LEU A 222 6.92 -17.87 63.76
C LEU A 222 8.37 -17.41 63.55
N ALA A 223 9.21 -17.45 64.60
CA ALA A 223 10.65 -17.22 64.48
C ALA A 223 11.30 -18.21 63.49
N ALA A 224 10.99 -19.51 63.64
CA ALA A 224 11.47 -20.55 62.71
C ALA A 224 10.99 -20.32 61.27
N THR A 225 9.80 -19.73 61.08
CA THR A 225 9.27 -19.41 59.74
C THR A 225 10.08 -18.31 59.06
N PHE A 226 10.40 -17.22 59.77
CA PHE A 226 11.21 -16.12 59.20
C PHE A 226 12.67 -16.52 58.98
N THR A 227 13.27 -17.30 59.89
CA THR A 227 14.60 -17.89 59.69
C THR A 227 14.59 -18.83 58.49
N GLY A 228 13.56 -19.68 58.38
CA GLY A 228 13.37 -20.57 57.23
C GLY A 228 13.27 -19.83 55.90
N LEU A 229 12.56 -18.69 55.87
CA LEU A 229 12.42 -17.86 54.68
C LEU A 229 13.79 -17.35 54.19
N HIS A 230 14.63 -16.87 55.11
CA HIS A 230 16.00 -16.43 54.81
C HIS A 230 16.87 -17.59 54.28
N GLU A 231 16.89 -18.71 55.01
CA GLU A 231 17.69 -19.89 54.63
C GLU A 231 17.32 -20.43 53.24
N LYS A 232 16.03 -20.47 52.91
CA LYS A 232 15.57 -20.96 51.61
C LYS A 232 15.86 -19.96 50.48
N ALA A 233 15.82 -18.65 50.75
CA ALA A 233 16.24 -17.63 49.79
C ALA A 233 17.76 -17.69 49.52
N GLU A 234 18.56 -17.97 50.54
CA GLU A 234 20.00 -18.22 50.38
C GLU A 234 20.26 -19.51 49.59
N LYS A 235 19.54 -20.60 49.89
CA LYS A 235 19.60 -21.85 49.13
C LYS A 235 19.21 -21.67 47.67
N PHE A 236 18.20 -20.85 47.36
CA PHE A 236 17.83 -20.49 46.00
C PHE A 236 19.01 -19.84 45.26
N PHE A 237 19.60 -18.79 45.83
CA PHE A 237 20.73 -18.08 45.24
C PHE A 237 21.95 -18.98 45.01
N ASN A 238 22.29 -19.81 46.00
CA ASN A 238 23.43 -20.72 45.91
C ASN A 238 23.19 -21.84 44.88
N SER A 239 21.96 -22.38 44.81
CA SER A 239 21.59 -23.40 43.83
C SER A 239 21.60 -22.85 42.41
N TYR A 240 21.12 -21.63 42.22
CA TYR A 240 21.14 -20.92 40.94
C TYR A 240 22.58 -20.71 40.45
N ASN A 241 23.45 -20.14 41.28
CA ASN A 241 24.85 -19.90 40.90
C ASN A 241 25.60 -21.20 40.61
N SER A 242 25.34 -22.25 41.39
CA SER A 242 25.94 -23.57 41.17
C SER A 242 25.44 -24.19 39.86
N LEU A 243 24.14 -24.07 39.56
CA LEU A 243 23.56 -24.54 38.30
C LEU A 243 24.14 -23.79 37.10
N LYS A 244 24.23 -22.45 37.19
CA LYS A 244 24.82 -21.61 36.15
C LYS A 244 26.25 -22.03 35.82
N LYS A 245 27.09 -22.16 36.85
CA LYS A 245 28.49 -22.58 36.69
C LYS A 245 28.59 -23.95 36.03
N GLU A 246 27.78 -24.90 36.47
CA GLU A 246 27.74 -26.25 35.91
C GLU A 246 27.33 -26.27 34.42
N ILE A 247 26.41 -25.39 34.01
CA ILE A 247 26.01 -25.23 32.61
C ILE A 247 27.15 -24.61 31.78
N GLU A 248 27.75 -23.52 32.26
CA GLU A 248 28.83 -22.81 31.58
C GLU A 248 30.09 -23.69 31.41
N GLU A 249 30.45 -24.48 32.43
CA GLU A 249 31.67 -25.29 32.42
C GLU A 249 31.48 -26.65 31.74
N LYS A 250 30.34 -27.32 31.94
CA LYS A 250 30.15 -28.71 31.54
C LYS A 250 29.18 -28.88 30.38
N LEU A 251 28.03 -28.21 30.40
CA LEU A 251 27.01 -28.40 29.35
C LEU A 251 27.50 -27.87 28.01
N ALA A 252 28.10 -26.67 28.00
CA ALA A 252 28.66 -26.04 26.80
C ALA A 252 29.70 -26.90 26.09
N ASN A 253 30.44 -27.73 26.83
CA ASN A 253 31.48 -28.62 26.30
C ASN A 253 31.03 -30.06 26.06
N SER A 254 29.77 -30.40 26.40
CA SER A 254 29.28 -31.79 26.41
C SER A 254 28.69 -32.29 25.08
N LEU A 255 28.44 -31.38 24.12
CA LEU A 255 27.73 -31.66 22.87
C LEU A 255 26.30 -32.20 23.02
N LEU A 256 25.76 -32.25 24.25
CA LEU A 256 24.42 -32.81 24.49
C LEU A 256 23.31 -32.02 23.79
N ILE A 257 23.50 -30.71 23.63
CA ILE A 257 22.59 -29.83 22.90
C ILE A 257 22.66 -30.10 21.38
N GLU A 258 23.78 -30.64 20.89
CA GLU A 258 23.98 -31.03 19.48
C GLU A 258 23.53 -32.47 19.18
N GLY A 259 22.93 -33.18 20.15
CA GLY A 259 22.59 -34.61 20.01
C GLY A 259 21.75 -34.94 18.78
N HIS A 260 20.72 -34.13 18.50
CA HIS A 260 19.88 -34.27 17.31
C HIS A 260 20.68 -34.14 15.99
N VAL A 261 21.73 -33.32 15.96
CA VAL A 261 22.61 -33.16 14.77
C VAL A 261 23.56 -34.34 14.65
N ILE A 262 24.15 -34.76 15.77
CA ILE A 262 25.14 -35.85 15.81
C ILE A 262 24.50 -37.17 15.37
N PHE A 263 23.27 -37.45 15.81
CA PHE A 263 22.56 -38.70 15.51
C PHE A 263 21.58 -38.62 14.34
N GLU A 264 21.56 -37.50 13.59
CA GLU A 264 20.76 -37.36 12.36
C GLU A 264 21.01 -38.51 11.36
N PRO A 265 22.25 -38.99 11.12
CA PRO A 265 22.47 -40.13 10.22
C PRO A 265 21.79 -41.42 10.69
N LEU A 266 21.72 -41.66 12.00
CA LEU A 266 21.05 -42.82 12.60
C LEU A 266 19.54 -42.70 12.49
N GLU A 267 18.97 -41.54 12.83
CA GLU A 267 17.55 -41.26 12.63
C GLU A 267 17.15 -41.42 11.16
N SER A 268 17.98 -40.89 10.26
CA SER A 268 17.82 -41.01 8.83
C SER A 268 17.84 -42.46 8.33
N MET A 269 18.67 -43.33 8.92
CA MET A 269 18.65 -44.77 8.63
C MET A 269 17.37 -45.44 9.15
N LEU A 270 16.92 -45.13 10.37
CA LEU A 270 15.68 -45.68 10.94
C LEU A 270 14.45 -45.31 10.11
N GLU A 271 14.39 -44.09 9.56
CA GLU A 271 13.35 -43.69 8.63
C GLU A 271 13.34 -44.53 7.35
N VAL A 272 14.53 -44.85 6.80
CA VAL A 272 14.66 -45.73 5.62
C VAL A 272 14.19 -47.15 5.95
N MET A 273 14.57 -47.68 7.13
CA MET A 273 14.19 -49.03 7.60
C MET A 273 12.68 -49.18 7.75
N LYS A 274 12.04 -48.32 8.57
CA LYS A 274 10.58 -48.31 8.77
C LYS A 274 9.84 -48.06 7.49
N GLY A 275 10.53 -47.38 6.59
CA GLY A 275 9.97 -46.96 5.37
C GLY A 275 9.49 -48.11 4.49
N ARG A 276 10.40 -49.00 4.10
CA ARG A 276 10.28 -49.91 2.95
C ARG A 276 9.00 -50.77 2.85
N LYS A 277 8.10 -50.76 3.84
CA LYS A 277 6.80 -51.45 3.85
C LYS A 277 5.95 -51.13 2.62
N VAL A 278 5.48 -52.17 1.93
CA VAL A 278 4.43 -52.07 0.91
C VAL A 278 3.08 -51.82 1.59
N ILE A 279 2.41 -50.72 1.23
CA ILE A 279 1.05 -50.36 1.70
C ILE A 279 0.01 -50.80 0.67
N VAL A 280 0.29 -50.60 -0.63
CA VAL A 280 -0.57 -50.96 -1.76
C VAL A 280 0.25 -51.67 -2.83
N GLN A 281 -0.28 -52.76 -3.38
CA GLN A 281 0.34 -53.51 -4.47
C GLN A 281 0.11 -52.84 -5.84
N SER A 282 1.14 -52.80 -6.67
CA SER A 282 1.14 -52.18 -8.01
C SER A 282 0.42 -53.03 -9.05
N THR A 283 -0.91 -53.02 -9.04
CA THR A 283 -1.73 -53.68 -10.06
C THR A 283 -1.68 -52.96 -11.41
N ASP A 284 -1.94 -53.68 -12.51
CA ASP A 284 -1.99 -53.08 -13.86
C ASP A 284 -2.98 -51.92 -13.98
N ALA A 285 -4.11 -52.00 -13.27
CA ALA A 285 -5.12 -50.94 -13.24
C ALA A 285 -4.56 -49.65 -12.62
N LEU A 286 -3.91 -49.74 -11.46
CA LEU A 286 -3.33 -48.57 -10.77
C LEU A 286 -2.17 -47.96 -11.55
N ILE A 287 -1.32 -48.78 -12.16
CA ILE A 287 -0.22 -48.31 -13.02
C ILE A 287 -0.77 -47.57 -14.25
N THR A 288 -1.82 -48.11 -14.86
CA THR A 288 -2.49 -47.47 -15.99
C THR A 288 -3.08 -46.12 -15.59
N THR A 289 -3.70 -46.03 -14.41
CA THR A 289 -4.18 -44.76 -13.84
C THR A 289 -3.05 -43.74 -13.66
N ILE A 290 -1.93 -44.12 -13.02
CA ILE A 290 -0.79 -43.20 -12.85
C ILE A 290 -0.22 -42.78 -14.20
N LYS A 291 -0.05 -43.72 -15.14
CA LYS A 291 0.42 -43.42 -16.49
C LYS A 291 -0.47 -42.40 -17.19
N SER A 292 -1.78 -42.56 -17.13
CA SER A 292 -2.74 -41.60 -17.70
C SER A 292 -2.63 -40.21 -17.05
N ASN A 293 -2.43 -40.14 -15.73
CA ASN A 293 -2.20 -38.86 -15.05
C ASN A 293 -0.89 -38.21 -15.49
N VAL A 294 0.18 -39.00 -15.69
CA VAL A 294 1.47 -38.52 -16.20
C VAL A 294 1.34 -37.99 -17.62
N GLU A 295 0.59 -38.64 -18.51
CA GLU A 295 0.36 -38.16 -19.88
C GLU A 295 -0.31 -36.76 -19.91
N ILE A 296 -1.22 -36.48 -18.96
CA ILE A 296 -1.79 -35.14 -18.78
C ILE A 296 -0.71 -34.13 -18.41
N ALA A 297 0.17 -34.47 -17.46
CA ALA A 297 1.27 -33.61 -17.03
C ALA A 297 2.31 -33.39 -18.15
N VAL A 298 2.57 -34.39 -19.00
CA VAL A 298 3.42 -34.26 -20.20
C VAL A 298 2.84 -33.26 -21.20
N GLY A 299 1.51 -33.27 -21.39
CA GLY A 299 0.84 -32.26 -22.21
C GLY A 299 1.08 -30.83 -21.68
N LEU A 300 0.92 -30.65 -20.37
CA LEU A 300 1.20 -29.37 -19.71
C LEU A 300 2.66 -28.96 -19.77
N ALA A 301 3.60 -29.90 -19.69
CA ALA A 301 5.03 -29.63 -19.82
C ALA A 301 5.36 -29.04 -21.22
N LYS A 302 4.75 -29.59 -22.28
CA LYS A 302 4.90 -29.05 -23.65
C LYS A 302 4.35 -27.63 -23.78
N ASP A 303 3.19 -27.35 -23.18
CA ASP A 303 2.61 -26.00 -23.16
C ASP A 303 3.45 -25.01 -22.31
N SER A 304 3.97 -25.47 -21.17
CA SER A 304 4.88 -24.72 -20.29
C SER A 304 6.16 -24.32 -21.03
N THR A 305 6.83 -25.27 -21.70
CA THR A 305 8.02 -24.99 -22.51
C THR A 305 7.72 -24.02 -23.64
N ALA A 306 6.55 -24.11 -24.28
CA ALA A 306 6.17 -23.16 -25.32
C ALA A 306 6.05 -21.73 -24.78
N ALA A 307 5.55 -21.55 -23.56
CA ALA A 307 5.34 -20.26 -22.90
C ALA A 307 6.59 -19.70 -22.20
N ASP A 308 7.66 -20.49 -22.05
CA ASP A 308 8.81 -20.17 -21.20
C ASP A 308 9.53 -18.87 -21.57
N THR A 309 9.81 -18.65 -22.85
CA THR A 309 10.44 -17.41 -23.33
C THR A 309 9.57 -16.19 -23.05
N ASP A 310 8.25 -16.32 -23.22
CA ASP A 310 7.31 -15.23 -22.99
C ASP A 310 7.21 -14.92 -21.49
N ILE A 311 7.17 -15.93 -20.62
CA ILE A 311 7.17 -15.76 -19.15
C ILE A 311 8.48 -15.14 -18.67
N SER A 312 9.62 -15.59 -19.20
CA SER A 312 10.93 -15.02 -18.89
C SER A 312 11.01 -13.54 -19.24
N LEU A 313 10.42 -13.12 -20.38
CA LEU A 313 10.32 -11.71 -20.74
C LEU A 313 9.52 -10.90 -19.70
N ILE A 314 8.38 -11.43 -19.22
CA ILE A 314 7.60 -10.78 -18.15
C ILE A 314 8.46 -10.62 -16.90
N THR A 315 9.19 -11.67 -16.50
CA THR A 315 10.05 -11.63 -15.32
C THR A 315 11.13 -10.54 -15.43
N GLU A 316 11.83 -10.46 -16.56
CA GLU A 316 12.88 -9.46 -16.76
C GLU A 316 12.31 -8.04 -16.82
N LEU A 317 11.13 -7.84 -17.43
CA LEU A 317 10.43 -6.55 -17.42
C LEU A 317 10.01 -6.12 -16.00
N MET A 318 9.55 -7.04 -15.16
CA MET A 318 9.20 -6.72 -13.77
C MET A 318 10.43 -6.35 -12.94
N LYS A 319 11.54 -7.09 -13.13
CA LYS A 319 12.81 -6.77 -12.46
C LYS A 319 13.34 -5.40 -12.86
N SER A 320 13.21 -5.02 -14.13
CA SER A 320 13.72 -3.73 -14.61
C SER A 320 12.99 -2.54 -13.99
N GLN A 321 11.69 -2.67 -13.71
CA GLN A 321 10.91 -1.61 -13.06
C GLN A 321 11.38 -1.28 -11.64
N ASN A 322 11.96 -2.26 -10.93
CA ASN A 322 12.42 -2.16 -9.55
C ASN A 322 13.96 -2.11 -9.43
N GLY A 323 14.66 -1.71 -10.50
CA GLY A 323 16.12 -1.63 -10.56
C GLY A 323 16.66 -0.20 -10.63
N ILE A 324 17.93 -0.03 -10.28
CA ILE A 324 18.68 1.22 -10.55
C ILE A 324 18.75 1.43 -12.05
N LYS A 325 18.44 2.65 -12.50
CA LYS A 325 18.40 3.01 -13.91
C LYS A 325 19.80 3.35 -14.40
N SER A 326 20.31 2.57 -15.34
CA SER A 326 21.51 2.92 -16.10
C SER A 326 21.07 3.57 -17.40
N ASN A 327 20.88 4.89 -17.36
CA ASN A 327 20.45 5.66 -18.53
C ASN A 327 21.69 6.27 -19.21
N GLN A 328 21.91 5.95 -20.48
CA GLN A 328 22.99 6.52 -21.26
C GLN A 328 22.56 7.81 -21.96
N HIS A 329 21.32 7.84 -22.47
CA HIS A 329 20.80 8.94 -23.28
C HIS A 329 19.77 9.80 -22.55
N THR A 330 19.14 9.28 -21.49
CA THR A 330 18.06 9.94 -20.76
C THR A 330 18.38 10.10 -19.27
N ILE A 331 19.65 10.32 -18.92
CA ILE A 331 20.12 10.48 -17.54
C ILE A 331 19.50 11.69 -16.82
N GLY A 332 19.15 12.74 -17.57
CA GLY A 332 18.38 13.87 -17.08
C GLY A 332 16.92 13.55 -16.82
N PHE A 333 16.39 12.42 -17.31
CA PHE A 333 14.99 11.99 -17.14
C PHE A 333 14.88 10.74 -16.25
N PRO A 334 15.28 10.79 -14.96
CA PRO A 334 15.33 9.62 -14.08
C PRO A 334 13.97 8.97 -13.82
N ASN A 335 12.85 9.66 -14.03
CA ASN A 335 11.50 9.09 -13.96
C ASN A 335 10.94 8.69 -15.33
N GLY A 336 11.76 8.70 -16.38
CA GLY A 336 11.42 8.24 -17.72
C GLY A 336 10.50 9.21 -18.47
N ALA A 337 9.50 8.67 -19.17
CA ALA A 337 8.57 9.46 -19.98
C ALA A 337 7.83 10.56 -19.19
N SER A 338 7.63 10.37 -17.88
CA SER A 338 7.03 11.39 -17.01
C SER A 338 7.87 12.67 -16.93
N ASP A 339 9.20 12.56 -16.89
CA ASP A 339 10.10 13.72 -16.87
C ASP A 339 10.20 14.37 -18.26
N MET A 340 10.13 13.57 -19.33
CA MET A 340 10.01 14.08 -20.70
C MET A 340 8.78 14.96 -20.87
N LYS A 341 7.66 14.61 -20.22
CA LYS A 341 6.44 15.43 -20.19
C LYS A 341 6.60 16.69 -19.34
N GLN A 342 7.43 16.64 -18.30
CA GLN A 342 7.71 17.79 -17.45
C GLN A 342 8.63 18.81 -18.13
N LEU A 343 9.53 18.38 -19.02
CA LEU A 343 10.37 19.25 -19.85
C LEU A 343 9.57 20.32 -20.61
N GLU A 344 8.36 20.00 -21.11
CA GLU A 344 7.49 20.97 -21.78
C GLU A 344 7.17 22.19 -20.89
N LYS A 345 7.04 21.98 -19.58
CA LYS A 345 6.79 23.03 -18.59
C LYS A 345 8.09 23.71 -18.18
N ASP A 346 9.16 22.93 -17.99
CA ASP A 346 10.45 23.47 -17.55
C ASP A 346 11.06 24.41 -18.59
N ALA A 347 10.87 24.12 -19.88
CA ALA A 347 11.31 24.97 -20.99
C ALA A 347 10.66 26.37 -21.00
N VAL A 348 9.55 26.56 -20.29
CA VAL A 348 8.83 27.85 -20.16
C VAL A 348 8.77 28.36 -18.72
N ASP A 349 9.53 27.78 -17.81
CA ASP A 349 9.55 28.22 -16.41
C ASP A 349 10.17 29.63 -16.29
N SER A 350 9.40 30.56 -15.73
CA SER A 350 9.84 31.94 -15.46
C SER A 350 11.14 32.04 -14.65
N TRP A 351 11.47 31.03 -13.84
CA TRP A 351 12.73 30.99 -13.09
C TRP A 351 13.94 30.86 -14.00
N ILE A 352 13.83 30.12 -15.13
CA ILE A 352 14.91 29.99 -16.12
C ILE A 352 15.23 31.35 -16.75
N ALA A 353 14.21 32.14 -17.09
CA ALA A 353 14.41 33.51 -17.58
C ALA A 353 15.08 34.40 -16.52
N LYS A 354 14.65 34.28 -15.25
CA LYS A 354 15.21 35.04 -14.13
C LYS A 354 16.69 34.75 -13.90
N ILE A 355 17.11 33.49 -13.89
CA ILE A 355 18.51 33.09 -13.63
C ILE A 355 19.44 33.36 -14.82
N LEU A 356 18.89 33.43 -16.05
CA LEU A 356 19.61 33.84 -17.25
C LEU A 356 19.63 35.36 -17.46
N ASN A 357 18.93 36.13 -16.61
CA ASN A 357 18.74 37.58 -16.77
C ASN A 357 18.10 37.95 -18.13
N LEU A 358 17.04 37.24 -18.51
CA LEU A 358 16.30 37.39 -19.77
C LEU A 358 14.81 37.70 -19.53
N ASP A 359 14.14 38.23 -20.55
CA ASP A 359 12.68 38.41 -20.55
C ASP A 359 11.94 37.06 -20.73
N VAL A 360 10.91 36.81 -19.93
CA VAL A 360 10.11 35.56 -19.93
C VAL A 360 9.51 35.26 -21.32
N THR A 361 9.19 36.27 -22.12
CA THR A 361 8.62 36.10 -23.47
C THR A 361 9.57 35.35 -24.43
N ARG A 362 10.88 35.41 -24.18
CA ARG A 362 11.91 34.71 -24.98
C ARG A 362 11.87 33.19 -24.80
N LEU A 363 11.34 32.67 -23.68
CA LEU A 363 11.27 31.22 -23.42
C LEU A 363 10.36 30.46 -24.38
N SER A 364 9.45 31.14 -25.07
CA SER A 364 8.66 30.54 -26.15
C SER A 364 9.53 29.94 -27.26
N ALA A 365 10.69 30.55 -27.56
CA ALA A 365 11.65 30.03 -28.52
C ALA A 365 12.34 28.73 -28.02
N LEU A 366 12.59 28.61 -26.72
CA LEU A 366 13.15 27.39 -26.13
C LEU A 366 12.15 26.23 -26.27
N SER A 367 10.90 26.45 -25.90
CA SER A 367 9.83 25.45 -26.04
C SER A 367 9.59 25.06 -27.51
N ASP A 368 9.48 26.05 -28.41
CA ASP A 368 9.29 25.79 -29.84
C ASP A 368 10.46 25.02 -30.48
N SER A 369 11.68 25.23 -29.99
CA SER A 369 12.88 24.55 -30.51
C SER A 369 12.93 23.06 -30.17
N LEU A 370 12.34 22.66 -29.04
CA LEU A 370 12.28 21.27 -28.55
C LEU A 370 11.00 20.52 -28.99
N LYS A 371 10.13 21.18 -29.76
CA LYS A 371 8.86 20.59 -30.23
C LYS A 371 8.98 19.23 -30.94
N PRO A 372 9.99 18.96 -31.78
CA PRO A 372 10.18 17.62 -32.36
C PRO A 372 10.28 16.52 -31.32
N LEU A 373 10.92 16.79 -30.18
CA LEU A 373 11.06 15.84 -29.08
C LEU A 373 9.73 15.57 -28.37
N PHE A 374 8.86 16.58 -28.23
CA PHE A 374 7.54 16.44 -27.59
C PHE A 374 6.60 15.50 -28.35
N HIS A 375 6.80 15.28 -29.66
CA HIS A 375 6.05 14.27 -30.40
C HIS A 375 6.36 12.82 -29.97
N ILE A 376 7.54 12.56 -29.40
CA ILE A 376 7.85 11.25 -28.79
C ILE A 376 7.00 11.08 -27.53
N ASN A 377 6.90 12.13 -26.72
CA ASN A 377 6.12 12.13 -25.48
C ASN A 377 4.63 11.83 -25.74
N GLU A 378 4.05 12.41 -26.81
CA GLU A 378 2.66 12.11 -27.23
C GLU A 378 2.44 10.61 -27.52
N LYS A 379 3.42 9.92 -28.11
CA LYS A 379 3.31 8.47 -28.38
C LYS A 379 3.55 7.60 -27.13
N LEU A 380 4.29 8.10 -26.15
CA LEU A 380 4.55 7.42 -24.89
C LEU A 380 3.44 7.66 -23.84
N ASP A 381 2.53 8.60 -24.09
CA ASP A 381 1.48 8.98 -23.14
C ASP A 381 0.60 7.78 -22.75
N GLY A 382 0.51 7.53 -21.45
CA GLY A 382 -0.21 6.38 -20.90
C GLY A 382 0.53 5.03 -20.93
N LEU A 383 1.60 4.87 -21.73
CA LEU A 383 2.37 3.62 -21.78
C LEU A 383 3.26 3.43 -20.55
N ASP A 384 3.92 4.49 -20.07
CA ASP A 384 4.73 4.48 -18.85
C ASP A 384 3.92 3.98 -17.63
N GLY A 385 2.67 4.43 -17.49
CA GLY A 385 1.76 3.97 -16.44
C GLY A 385 1.39 2.48 -16.57
N LYS A 386 1.20 1.98 -17.80
CA LYS A 386 0.96 0.55 -18.05
C LYS A 386 2.17 -0.30 -17.72
N VAL A 387 3.37 0.13 -18.14
CA VAL A 387 4.61 -0.58 -17.85
C VAL A 387 4.83 -0.64 -16.33
N LYS A 388 4.69 0.48 -15.61
CA LYS A 388 4.79 0.49 -14.14
C LYS A 388 3.76 -0.44 -13.46
N SER A 389 2.56 -0.58 -14.02
CA SER A 389 1.52 -1.43 -13.44
C SER A 389 1.83 -2.93 -13.48
N ILE A 390 2.76 -3.38 -14.33
CA ILE A 390 3.14 -4.80 -14.40
C ILE A 390 3.97 -5.24 -13.18
N ALA A 391 4.64 -4.30 -12.50
CA ALA A 391 5.60 -4.58 -11.44
C ALA A 391 5.00 -4.54 -10.01
N SER A 392 3.74 -4.96 -9.86
CA SER A 392 3.11 -5.03 -8.53
C SER A 392 3.57 -6.25 -7.74
N ASP A 393 3.67 -6.15 -6.40
CA ASP A 393 4.05 -7.26 -5.52
C ASP A 393 3.17 -8.49 -5.75
N LYS A 394 1.85 -8.29 -5.85
CA LYS A 394 0.89 -9.37 -6.12
C LYS A 394 1.15 -10.07 -7.46
N SER A 395 1.48 -9.29 -8.50
CA SER A 395 1.82 -9.81 -9.81
C SER A 395 3.11 -10.62 -9.78
N TYR A 396 4.09 -10.19 -9.00
CA TYR A 396 5.39 -10.84 -8.88
C TYR A 396 5.25 -12.19 -8.18
N GLU A 397 4.53 -12.22 -7.04
CA GLU A 397 4.19 -13.45 -6.33
C GLU A 397 3.46 -14.45 -7.21
N SER A 398 2.49 -13.97 -8.00
CA SER A 398 1.73 -14.84 -8.91
C SER A 398 2.60 -15.42 -10.03
N LEU A 399 3.57 -14.63 -10.51
CA LEU A 399 4.54 -15.08 -11.50
C LEU A 399 5.51 -16.13 -10.93
N LEU A 400 6.00 -15.92 -9.70
CA LEU A 400 6.88 -16.89 -9.01
C LEU A 400 6.18 -18.23 -8.81
N LYS A 401 4.94 -18.24 -8.34
CA LYS A 401 4.13 -19.47 -8.22
C LYS A 401 3.99 -20.19 -9.56
N LEU A 402 3.79 -19.46 -10.66
CA LEU A 402 3.71 -20.07 -11.98
C LEU A 402 5.07 -20.66 -12.40
N GLN A 403 6.18 -19.98 -12.11
CA GLN A 403 7.53 -20.46 -12.39
C GLN A 403 7.90 -21.70 -11.56
N GLU A 404 7.42 -21.82 -10.34
CA GLU A 404 7.54 -23.05 -9.54
C GLU A 404 6.84 -24.23 -10.24
N ILE A 405 5.63 -24.01 -10.76
CA ILE A 405 4.92 -25.03 -11.56
C ILE A 405 5.72 -25.37 -12.82
N GLN A 406 6.30 -24.38 -13.53
CA GLN A 406 7.14 -24.64 -14.71
C GLN A 406 8.36 -25.49 -14.36
N LYS A 407 9.00 -25.24 -13.22
CA LYS A 407 10.16 -25.99 -12.72
C LYS A 407 9.81 -27.45 -12.44
N ASP A 408 8.64 -27.71 -11.87
CA ASP A 408 8.17 -29.08 -11.64
C ASP A 408 7.82 -29.80 -12.94
N LEU A 409 7.27 -29.07 -13.91
CA LEU A 409 6.92 -29.62 -15.23
C LEU A 409 8.12 -29.87 -16.14
N VAL A 410 9.23 -29.14 -15.97
CA VAL A 410 10.40 -29.23 -16.88
C VAL A 410 11.04 -30.62 -16.89
N VAL A 411 10.89 -31.37 -15.79
CA VAL A 411 11.43 -32.73 -15.63
C VAL A 411 10.46 -33.82 -16.12
N VAL A 412 9.26 -33.45 -16.59
CA VAL A 412 8.22 -34.36 -17.05
C VAL A 412 8.28 -34.50 -18.58
N SER A 413 8.35 -35.73 -19.08
CA SER A 413 8.49 -36.02 -20.51
C SER A 413 7.72 -37.27 -20.92
N ASP A 414 7.61 -37.54 -22.23
CA ASP A 414 6.97 -38.77 -22.73
C ASP A 414 7.61 -40.05 -22.13
N ASP A 415 8.92 -40.02 -21.84
CA ASP A 415 9.62 -41.11 -21.14
C ASP A 415 9.08 -41.35 -19.73
N SER A 416 8.65 -40.29 -19.02
CA SER A 416 8.14 -40.41 -17.65
C SER A 416 6.91 -41.31 -17.57
N ALA A 417 6.02 -41.25 -18.58
CA ALA A 417 4.84 -42.10 -18.66
C ALA A 417 5.23 -43.58 -18.88
N ASN A 418 6.26 -43.83 -19.70
CA ASN A 418 6.76 -45.18 -19.93
C ASN A 418 7.50 -45.75 -18.71
N SER A 419 8.09 -44.90 -17.89
CA SER A 419 8.80 -45.29 -16.67
C SER A 419 7.89 -45.68 -15.50
N VAL A 420 6.57 -45.44 -15.54
CA VAL A 420 5.64 -45.77 -14.43
C VAL A 420 5.56 -47.29 -14.15
N GLY A 421 5.82 -48.12 -15.18
CA GLY A 421 5.82 -49.58 -15.02
C GLY A 421 6.73 -50.07 -13.89
N VAL A 422 7.83 -49.33 -13.64
CA VAL A 422 8.88 -49.60 -12.65
C VAL A 422 8.37 -49.90 -11.23
N LEU A 423 7.16 -49.46 -10.90
CA LEU A 423 6.56 -49.68 -9.57
C LEU A 423 6.31 -51.16 -9.28
N LYS A 424 6.07 -51.99 -10.31
CA LYS A 424 5.97 -53.46 -10.16
C LYS A 424 7.30 -54.07 -9.76
N GLU A 425 8.37 -53.68 -10.43
CA GLU A 425 9.73 -54.15 -10.14
C GLU A 425 10.16 -53.72 -8.74
N TYR A 426 9.72 -52.53 -8.29
CA TYR A 426 9.92 -52.08 -6.91
C TYR A 426 9.17 -52.95 -5.89
N ASP A 427 7.90 -53.27 -6.13
CA ASP A 427 7.13 -54.20 -5.29
C ASP A 427 7.83 -55.56 -5.18
N GLU A 428 8.32 -56.11 -6.29
CA GLU A 428 9.02 -57.39 -6.33
C GLU A 428 10.33 -57.34 -5.52
N CYS A 429 11.17 -56.32 -5.74
CA CYS A 429 12.43 -56.13 -5.00
C CYS A 429 12.19 -56.01 -3.48
N ILE A 430 11.13 -55.33 -3.07
CA ILE A 430 10.81 -55.08 -1.66
C ILE A 430 10.16 -56.29 -0.99
N THR A 431 9.20 -56.95 -1.67
CA THR A 431 8.44 -58.09 -1.11
C THR A 431 9.31 -59.33 -0.94
N THR A 432 10.39 -59.44 -1.73
CA THR A 432 11.35 -60.55 -1.62
C THR A 432 12.18 -60.49 -0.32
N ALA A 433 12.26 -59.33 0.34
CA ALA A 433 12.87 -59.19 1.64
C ALA A 433 11.88 -59.56 2.77
N LYS A 434 12.31 -60.40 3.71
CA LYS A 434 11.52 -60.77 4.92
C LYS A 434 11.04 -59.51 5.70
N SER A 435 10.03 -59.68 6.57
CA SER A 435 9.48 -58.63 7.43
C SER A 435 10.55 -57.84 8.17
N ALA A 436 10.34 -56.53 8.34
CA ALA A 436 11.26 -55.63 9.02
C ALA A 436 11.64 -56.13 10.41
N SER A 437 12.94 -56.06 10.73
CA SER A 437 13.46 -56.37 12.07
C SER A 437 13.05 -55.30 13.09
N ASP A 438 13.03 -55.66 14.37
CA ASP A 438 12.73 -54.74 15.48
C ASP A 438 13.85 -53.71 15.67
N THR A 439 13.52 -52.42 15.62
CA THR A 439 14.43 -51.27 15.80
C THR A 439 14.17 -50.46 17.07
N THR A 440 13.35 -50.97 17.99
CA THR A 440 12.90 -50.26 19.20
C THR A 440 14.04 -49.66 20.02
N VAL A 441 15.17 -50.37 20.18
CA VAL A 441 16.33 -49.87 20.94
C VAL A 441 16.88 -48.56 20.36
N SER A 442 17.04 -48.49 19.03
CA SER A 442 17.55 -47.29 18.36
C SER A 442 16.51 -46.17 18.34
N ASP A 443 15.23 -46.51 18.21
CA ASP A 443 14.12 -45.56 18.26
C ASP A 443 13.98 -44.88 19.62
N ASP A 444 14.00 -45.68 20.69
CA ASP A 444 13.98 -45.18 22.07
C ASP A 444 15.19 -44.30 22.34
N PHE A 445 16.37 -44.68 21.81
CA PHE A 445 17.57 -43.85 21.92
C PHE A 445 17.40 -42.47 21.27
N ILE A 446 16.94 -42.40 20.01
CA ILE A 446 16.72 -41.12 19.32
C ILE A 446 15.68 -40.27 20.05
N SER A 447 14.57 -40.88 20.49
CA SER A 447 13.54 -40.18 21.27
C SER A 447 14.12 -39.56 22.54
N ASN A 448 14.93 -40.33 23.28
CA ASN A 448 15.57 -39.84 24.50
C ASN A 448 16.59 -38.74 24.22
N VAL A 449 17.33 -38.79 23.10
CA VAL A 449 18.25 -37.72 22.67
C VAL A 449 17.49 -36.42 22.41
N HIS A 450 16.36 -36.47 21.69
CA HIS A 450 15.55 -35.28 21.39
C HIS A 450 14.96 -34.64 22.65
N GLU A 451 14.39 -35.44 23.55
CA GLU A 451 13.86 -34.95 24.82
C GLU A 451 14.95 -34.36 25.70
N LEU A 452 16.13 -34.99 25.73
CA LEU A 452 17.29 -34.51 26.47
C LEU A 452 17.81 -33.18 25.91
N THR A 453 18.01 -33.07 24.60
CA THR A 453 18.45 -31.83 23.95
C THR A 453 17.49 -30.69 24.27
N LYS A 454 16.18 -30.92 24.11
CA LYS A 454 15.15 -29.90 24.41
C LYS A 454 15.20 -29.46 25.87
N GLY A 455 15.17 -30.41 26.82
CA GLY A 455 15.12 -30.04 28.23
C GLY A 455 16.42 -29.39 28.74
N LEU A 456 17.58 -29.72 28.17
CA LEU A 456 18.84 -29.04 28.49
C LEU A 456 18.88 -27.61 27.94
N MET A 457 18.33 -27.36 26.74
CA MET A 457 18.15 -26.01 26.21
C MET A 457 17.17 -25.19 27.06
N ASP A 458 16.09 -25.81 27.54
CA ASP A 458 15.14 -25.15 28.45
C ASP A 458 15.81 -24.77 29.79
N ILE A 459 16.73 -25.61 30.30
CA ILE A 459 17.56 -25.30 31.49
C ILE A 459 18.54 -24.15 31.21
N GLU A 460 19.23 -24.15 30.07
CA GLU A 460 20.14 -23.07 29.69
C GLU A 460 19.41 -21.73 29.56
N LYS A 461 18.24 -21.74 28.90
CA LYS A 461 17.37 -20.58 28.80
C LYS A 461 16.93 -20.08 30.18
N LEU A 462 16.47 -20.99 31.04
CA LEU A 462 16.05 -20.66 32.40
C LEU A 462 17.19 -19.98 33.17
N VAL A 463 18.42 -20.49 33.09
CA VAL A 463 19.56 -19.87 33.78
C VAL A 463 19.84 -18.46 33.27
N ASN A 464 19.70 -18.22 31.97
CA ASN A 464 19.82 -16.87 31.41
C ASN A 464 18.69 -15.95 31.91
N ASP A 465 17.45 -16.45 31.98
CA ASP A 465 16.29 -15.70 32.47
C ASP A 465 16.42 -15.33 33.96
N LEU A 466 17.15 -16.13 34.74
CA LEU A 466 17.41 -15.91 36.17
C LEU A 466 18.70 -15.14 36.46
N LYS A 467 19.42 -14.66 35.44
CA LYS A 467 20.75 -14.05 35.59
C LYS A 467 20.81 -12.87 36.56
N ASP A 468 19.79 -12.05 36.54
CA ASP A 468 19.69 -10.83 37.32
C ASP A 468 18.56 -10.93 38.37
N ASP A 469 18.22 -12.15 38.79
CA ASP A 469 17.14 -12.38 39.76
C ASP A 469 17.49 -11.80 41.14
N THR A 470 16.57 -10.99 41.68
CA THR A 470 16.75 -10.23 42.91
C THR A 470 16.10 -10.87 44.14
N LEU A 471 15.53 -12.08 44.05
CA LEU A 471 14.68 -12.66 45.11
C LEU A 471 15.37 -12.67 46.48
N LYS A 472 16.65 -13.07 46.55
CA LYS A 472 17.39 -13.09 47.82
C LYS A 472 17.49 -11.69 48.43
N GLN A 473 17.85 -10.70 47.62
CA GLN A 473 17.95 -9.31 48.07
C GLN A 473 16.59 -8.80 48.56
N GLU A 474 15.51 -9.11 47.85
CA GLU A 474 14.15 -8.70 48.23
C GLU A 474 13.72 -9.32 49.56
N VAL A 475 14.04 -10.60 49.80
CA VAL A 475 13.78 -11.29 51.08
C VAL A 475 14.61 -10.68 52.21
N ASP A 476 15.89 -10.41 52.00
CA ASP A 476 16.77 -9.80 53.01
C ASP A 476 16.29 -8.37 53.37
N GLU A 477 15.90 -7.57 52.38
CA GLU A 477 15.33 -6.23 52.57
C GLU A 477 14.00 -6.28 53.33
N TYR A 478 13.14 -7.25 53.01
CA TYR A 478 11.88 -7.47 53.72
C TYR A 478 12.10 -7.82 55.19
N LEU A 479 12.98 -8.79 55.48
CA LEU A 479 13.28 -9.17 56.87
C LEU A 479 13.88 -8.00 57.66
N LYS A 480 14.78 -7.22 57.05
CA LYS A 480 15.32 -6.00 57.65
C LYS A 480 14.23 -4.95 57.91
N SER A 481 13.26 -4.79 57.00
CA SER A 481 12.14 -3.86 57.17
C SER A 481 11.25 -4.21 58.38
N LEU A 482 11.12 -5.51 58.69
CA LEU A 482 10.45 -6.00 59.89
C LEU A 482 11.25 -5.75 61.17
N GLY A 483 12.49 -5.26 61.08
CA GLY A 483 13.32 -4.91 62.24
C GLY A 483 14.27 -5.99 62.71
N PHE A 484 14.41 -7.08 61.95
CA PHE A 484 15.42 -8.08 62.26
C PHE A 484 16.83 -7.53 61.97
N THR A 485 17.67 -7.48 63.01
CA THR A 485 19.07 -7.04 62.87
C THR A 485 20.00 -8.20 62.55
N ASN A 486 19.64 -9.41 63.01
CA ASN A 486 20.36 -10.64 62.73
C ASN A 486 19.37 -11.82 62.67
N ILE A 487 18.96 -12.21 61.46
CA ILE A 487 17.94 -13.26 61.26
C ILE A 487 18.46 -14.68 61.53
N VAL A 488 19.79 -14.86 61.58
CA VAL A 488 20.41 -16.16 61.85
C VAL A 488 20.62 -16.42 63.35
N ASP A 489 20.47 -15.40 64.21
CA ASP A 489 20.59 -15.55 65.66
C ASP A 489 19.23 -15.69 66.34
N GLU A 490 18.89 -16.94 66.70
CA GLU A 490 17.59 -17.33 67.23
C GLU A 490 17.13 -16.53 68.48
N PRO A 491 17.99 -16.28 69.49
CA PRO A 491 17.64 -15.42 70.62
C PRO A 491 17.32 -13.98 70.19
N THR A 492 18.09 -13.41 69.25
CA THR A 492 17.84 -12.08 68.69
C THR A 492 16.51 -12.03 67.95
N VAL A 493 16.22 -13.02 67.09
CA VAL A 493 14.94 -13.10 66.34
C VAL A 493 13.76 -13.18 67.29
N ARG A 494 13.81 -14.02 68.33
CA ARG A 494 12.74 -14.12 69.34
C ARG A 494 12.51 -12.78 70.05
N SER A 495 13.58 -12.08 70.43
CA SER A 495 13.48 -10.80 71.14
C SER A 495 12.87 -9.68 70.28
N GLN A 496 13.07 -9.73 68.96
CA GLN A 496 12.61 -8.71 68.00
C GLN A 496 11.22 -9.02 67.42
N LEU A 497 10.71 -10.23 67.62
CA LEU A 497 9.46 -10.72 67.03
C LEU A 497 8.22 -9.86 67.36
N PRO A 498 7.98 -9.40 68.61
CA PRO A 498 6.82 -8.56 68.90
C PRO A 498 6.77 -7.27 68.08
N GLN A 499 7.92 -6.58 67.94
CA GLN A 499 8.02 -5.37 67.11
C GLN A 499 7.90 -5.68 65.62
N ALA A 500 8.39 -6.85 65.17
CA ALA A 500 8.24 -7.29 63.79
C ALA A 500 6.77 -7.52 63.40
N VAL A 501 5.96 -8.07 64.31
CA VAL A 501 4.50 -8.26 64.09
C VAL A 501 3.77 -6.93 64.01
N GLU A 502 4.12 -5.94 64.85
CA GLU A 502 3.57 -4.58 64.73
C GLU A 502 3.88 -3.96 63.37
N ARG A 503 5.13 -4.06 62.91
CA ARG A 503 5.56 -3.53 61.60
C ARG A 503 4.89 -4.25 60.44
N TYR A 504 4.71 -5.57 60.53
CA TYR A 504 3.98 -6.34 59.53
C TYR A 504 2.54 -5.83 59.36
N ASN A 505 1.83 -5.60 60.48
CA ASN A 505 0.45 -5.10 60.48
C ASN A 505 0.33 -3.64 60.00
N GLY A 506 1.42 -2.86 60.06
CA GLY A 506 1.52 -1.50 59.52
C GLY A 506 1.71 -1.41 58.00
N GLY A 507 1.83 -2.55 57.30
CA GLY A 507 2.07 -2.64 55.86
C GLY A 507 3.50 -3.10 55.54
N ASN A 508 3.64 -4.01 54.58
CA ASN A 508 4.92 -4.67 54.26
C ASN A 508 5.03 -5.08 52.78
N ASN A 509 6.21 -5.51 52.35
CA ASN A 509 6.52 -5.88 50.96
C ASN A 509 6.34 -7.38 50.64
N LEU A 510 5.69 -8.17 51.49
CA LEU A 510 5.58 -9.63 51.32
C LEU A 510 4.82 -10.01 50.03
N GLU A 511 3.80 -9.24 49.64
CA GLU A 511 3.05 -9.47 48.39
C GLU A 511 3.94 -9.33 47.13
N LYS A 512 4.94 -8.44 47.17
CA LYS A 512 5.93 -8.32 46.08
C LYS A 512 6.73 -9.62 45.94
N ILE A 513 7.24 -10.14 47.06
CA ILE A 513 8.02 -11.39 47.11
C ILE A 513 7.14 -12.57 46.67
N LYS A 514 5.90 -12.65 47.16
CA LYS A 514 4.94 -13.70 46.79
C LYS A 514 4.67 -13.74 45.28
N LYS A 515 4.49 -12.58 44.65
CA LYS A 515 4.32 -12.48 43.20
C LYS A 515 5.58 -12.93 42.45
N HIS A 516 6.76 -12.53 42.91
CA HIS A 516 8.04 -12.93 42.32
C HIS A 516 8.26 -14.45 42.43
N VAL A 517 8.01 -15.03 43.61
CA VAL A 517 8.08 -16.48 43.85
C VAL A 517 7.10 -17.24 42.93
N THR A 518 5.89 -16.73 42.74
CA THR A 518 4.90 -17.34 41.83
C THR A 518 5.38 -17.32 40.37
N ASP A 519 5.97 -16.21 39.93
CA ASP A 519 6.60 -16.11 38.60
C ASP A 519 7.72 -17.15 38.45
N LEU A 520 8.59 -17.27 39.45
CA LEU A 520 9.66 -18.27 39.46
C LEU A 520 9.15 -19.71 39.45
N GLN A 521 8.09 -20.02 40.20
CA GLN A 521 7.44 -21.34 40.14
C GLN A 521 6.95 -21.67 38.73
N SER A 522 6.39 -20.68 38.03
CA SER A 522 5.92 -20.87 36.66
C SER A 522 7.07 -21.12 35.67
N LYS A 523 8.18 -20.37 35.79
CA LYS A 523 9.39 -20.55 34.97
C LYS A 523 10.03 -21.91 35.21
N LEU A 524 10.12 -22.35 36.48
CA LEU A 524 10.70 -23.63 36.88
C LEU A 524 9.80 -24.85 36.59
N ALA A 525 8.51 -24.64 36.31
CA ALA A 525 7.58 -25.72 35.95
C ALA A 525 7.78 -26.23 34.51
N VAL A 526 8.38 -25.42 33.63
CA VAL A 526 8.64 -25.77 32.22
C VAL A 526 9.55 -26.99 32.09
N VAL A 527 10.46 -27.17 33.05
CA VAL A 527 11.45 -28.25 33.03
C VAL A 527 11.08 -29.36 34.03
N ASN A 528 11.03 -30.59 33.52
CA ASN A 528 10.89 -31.80 34.35
C ASN A 528 12.27 -32.45 34.59
N GLY A 529 12.94 -32.06 35.69
CA GLY A 529 14.27 -32.54 36.01
C GLY A 529 14.37 -34.05 36.27
N ALA A 530 13.32 -34.69 36.80
CA ALA A 530 13.32 -36.13 37.06
C ALA A 530 13.23 -36.94 35.77
N ASP A 531 12.40 -36.48 34.84
CA ASP A 531 12.31 -37.06 33.50
C ASP A 531 13.67 -36.89 32.78
N LEU A 532 14.25 -35.68 32.79
CA LEU A 532 15.58 -35.46 32.19
C LEU A 532 16.67 -36.36 32.75
N GLN A 533 16.70 -36.60 34.07
CA GLN A 533 17.64 -37.52 34.69
C GLN A 533 17.45 -38.97 34.19
N SER A 534 16.19 -39.41 34.03
CA SER A 534 15.86 -40.73 33.51
C SER A 534 16.30 -40.89 32.05
N LYS A 535 16.04 -39.88 31.22
CA LYS A 535 16.42 -39.85 29.80
C LYS A 535 17.92 -39.83 29.62
N LEU A 536 18.63 -39.00 30.38
CA LEU A 536 20.09 -38.95 30.40
C LEU A 536 20.70 -40.29 30.80
N SER A 537 20.16 -40.94 31.83
CA SER A 537 20.61 -42.27 32.26
C SER A 537 20.40 -43.33 31.17
N SER A 538 19.26 -43.26 30.47
CA SER A 538 18.93 -44.16 29.36
C SER A 538 19.87 -43.96 28.17
N VAL A 539 20.17 -42.70 27.81
CA VAL A 539 21.16 -42.35 26.77
C VAL A 539 22.54 -42.90 27.14
N VAL A 540 23.02 -42.70 28.37
CA VAL A 540 24.32 -43.24 28.82
C VAL A 540 24.36 -44.77 28.75
N ALA A 541 23.27 -45.44 29.13
CA ALA A 541 23.19 -46.91 29.12
C ALA A 541 23.14 -47.51 27.70
N ALA A 542 22.70 -46.74 26.71
CA ALA A 542 22.60 -47.15 25.31
C ALA A 542 23.95 -47.16 24.57
N ASN A 543 25.01 -46.57 25.15
CA ASN A 543 26.34 -46.51 24.52
C ASN A 543 26.83 -47.90 24.05
N GLY A 544 27.15 -48.01 22.75
CA GLY A 544 27.58 -49.27 22.12
C GLY A 544 26.49 -50.33 21.93
N LYS A 545 25.23 -50.06 22.30
CA LYS A 545 24.09 -50.99 22.18
C LYS A 545 23.03 -50.54 21.17
N ILE A 546 23.22 -49.36 20.57
CA ILE A 546 22.24 -48.68 19.70
C ILE A 546 22.09 -49.39 18.35
N THR A 547 23.15 -50.06 17.88
CA THR A 547 23.16 -50.87 16.65
C THR A 547 23.34 -52.34 17.02
N ASP A 548 22.25 -52.97 17.47
CA ASP A 548 22.21 -54.39 17.83
C ASP A 548 22.27 -55.31 16.59
N GLN A 549 22.17 -56.63 16.78
CA GLN A 549 22.23 -57.57 15.67
C GLN A 549 21.03 -57.41 14.73
N ASN A 550 19.84 -57.11 15.26
CA ASN A 550 18.63 -56.88 14.47
C ASN A 550 18.81 -55.67 13.53
N PHE A 551 19.38 -54.58 14.04
CA PHE A 551 19.71 -53.39 13.25
C PHE A 551 20.72 -53.70 12.14
N LYS A 552 21.77 -54.49 12.43
CA LYS A 552 22.78 -54.89 11.43
C LYS A 552 22.19 -55.79 10.34
N ASP A 553 21.34 -56.76 10.71
CA ASP A 553 20.65 -57.64 9.77
C ASP A 553 19.69 -56.85 8.86
N GLU A 554 19.06 -55.82 9.41
CA GLU A 554 18.19 -54.89 8.67
C GLU A 554 18.98 -54.07 7.65
N ILE A 555 20.17 -53.55 8.00
CA ILE A 555 21.08 -52.88 7.05
C ILE A 555 21.45 -53.83 5.89
N GLY A 556 21.78 -55.08 6.21
CA GLY A 556 22.12 -56.09 5.20
C GLY A 556 20.93 -56.40 4.27
N THR A 557 19.71 -56.40 4.80
CA THR A 557 18.48 -56.56 4.03
C THR A 557 18.23 -55.36 3.12
N LEU A 558 18.39 -54.14 3.63
CA LEU A 558 18.29 -52.91 2.86
C LEU A 558 19.31 -52.86 1.72
N GLY A 559 20.54 -53.32 1.95
CA GLY A 559 21.56 -53.41 0.89
C GLY A 559 21.11 -54.28 -0.28
N LYS A 560 20.54 -55.45 -0.02
CA LYS A 560 20.01 -56.34 -1.07
C LYS A 560 18.84 -55.72 -1.83
N ILE A 561 17.92 -55.05 -1.13
CA ILE A 561 16.82 -54.31 -1.76
C ILE A 561 17.40 -53.23 -2.66
N HIS A 562 18.34 -52.45 -2.14
CA HIS A 562 18.97 -51.37 -2.88
C HIS A 562 19.68 -51.87 -4.15
N ASP A 563 20.44 -52.96 -4.07
CA ASP A 563 21.09 -53.59 -5.23
C ASP A 563 20.08 -54.06 -6.30
N CYS A 564 18.92 -54.55 -5.87
CA CYS A 564 17.81 -54.89 -6.77
C CYS A 564 17.25 -53.64 -7.46
N LEU A 565 16.93 -52.59 -6.69
CA LEU A 565 16.36 -51.34 -7.17
C LEU A 565 17.33 -50.54 -8.07
N GLN A 566 18.64 -50.70 -7.89
CA GLN A 566 19.66 -49.95 -8.63
C GLN A 566 19.48 -50.03 -10.15
N LYS A 567 19.04 -51.18 -10.68
CA LYS A 567 18.81 -51.41 -12.12
C LYS A 567 17.63 -50.61 -12.68
N HIS A 568 16.77 -50.11 -11.80
CA HIS A 568 15.50 -49.46 -12.13
C HIS A 568 15.48 -47.97 -11.76
N LEU A 569 16.57 -47.45 -11.19
CA LEU A 569 16.65 -46.10 -10.63
C LEU A 569 16.26 -45.00 -11.62
N ALA A 570 16.75 -45.07 -12.86
CA ALA A 570 16.48 -44.05 -13.87
C ALA A 570 14.97 -43.93 -14.15
N ASN A 571 14.26 -45.06 -14.19
CA ASN A 571 12.81 -45.08 -14.39
C ASN A 571 12.07 -44.63 -13.12
N SER A 572 12.52 -45.04 -11.92
CA SER A 572 11.94 -44.58 -10.66
C SER A 572 12.06 -43.07 -10.46
N ASP A 573 13.22 -42.50 -10.81
CA ASP A 573 13.44 -41.05 -10.70
C ASP A 573 12.54 -40.28 -11.66
N LYS A 574 12.44 -40.74 -12.92
CA LYS A 574 11.53 -40.15 -13.91
C LYS A 574 10.06 -40.23 -13.49
N SER A 575 9.61 -41.40 -13.02
CA SER A 575 8.22 -41.62 -12.61
C SER A 575 7.89 -40.83 -11.33
N SER A 576 8.78 -40.82 -10.35
CA SER A 576 8.59 -40.09 -9.09
C SER A 576 8.57 -38.58 -9.30
N LYS A 577 9.45 -38.03 -10.15
CA LYS A 577 9.41 -36.60 -10.50
C LYS A 577 8.09 -36.22 -11.18
N ALA A 578 7.58 -37.08 -12.06
CA ALA A 578 6.28 -36.85 -12.68
C ALA A 578 5.12 -36.94 -11.68
N ILE A 579 5.14 -37.92 -10.77
CA ILE A 579 4.15 -38.03 -9.68
C ILE A 579 4.21 -36.80 -8.77
N GLN A 580 5.40 -36.29 -8.44
CA GLN A 580 5.57 -35.09 -7.62
C GLN A 580 4.98 -33.85 -8.32
N ALA A 581 5.27 -33.68 -9.61
CA ALA A 581 4.69 -32.61 -10.41
C ALA A 581 3.15 -32.70 -10.41
N ILE A 582 2.58 -33.90 -10.58
CA ILE A 582 1.13 -34.12 -10.51
C ILE A 582 0.57 -33.71 -9.14
N GLN A 583 1.22 -34.08 -8.04
CA GLN A 583 0.77 -33.69 -6.69
C GLN A 583 0.75 -32.17 -6.52
N ASN A 584 1.77 -31.47 -7.02
CA ASN A 584 1.83 -30.01 -6.98
C ASN A 584 0.73 -29.38 -7.87
N LEU A 585 0.42 -30.01 -9.00
CA LEU A 585 -0.66 -29.59 -9.89
C LEU A 585 -2.08 -29.82 -9.33
N LYS A 586 -2.27 -30.63 -8.27
CA LYS A 586 -3.58 -30.82 -7.63
C LYS A 586 -4.01 -29.62 -6.77
N GLY A 587 -3.06 -28.78 -6.33
CA GLY A 587 -3.30 -27.66 -5.40
C GLY A 587 -3.13 -26.26 -6.00
N ILE A 588 -3.29 -26.11 -7.32
CA ILE A 588 -2.95 -24.85 -8.00
C ILE A 588 -3.91 -23.72 -7.63
N ASP A 589 -3.33 -22.57 -7.29
CA ASP A 589 -4.04 -21.30 -7.11
C ASP A 589 -4.43 -20.69 -8.46
N THR A 590 -5.69 -20.87 -8.84
CA THR A 590 -6.23 -20.35 -10.11
C THR A 590 -6.16 -18.82 -10.21
N LYS A 591 -6.21 -18.10 -9.07
CA LYS A 591 -6.15 -16.63 -9.04
C LYS A 591 -4.79 -16.12 -9.48
N SER A 592 -3.71 -16.81 -9.07
CA SER A 592 -2.36 -16.46 -9.52
C SER A 592 -2.16 -16.68 -11.03
N ILE A 593 -2.84 -17.67 -11.62
CA ILE A 593 -2.82 -17.86 -13.08
C ILE A 593 -3.55 -16.70 -13.78
N ASP A 594 -4.73 -16.31 -13.29
CA ASP A 594 -5.49 -15.18 -13.84
C ASP A 594 -4.67 -13.89 -13.83
N ASP A 595 -3.93 -13.65 -12.74
CA ASP A 595 -3.06 -12.49 -12.60
C ASP A 595 -1.94 -12.51 -13.65
N VAL A 596 -1.30 -13.65 -13.93
CA VAL A 596 -0.25 -13.75 -14.97
C VAL A 596 -0.81 -13.60 -16.39
N GLU A 597 -2.00 -14.13 -16.67
CA GLU A 597 -2.67 -13.92 -17.97
C GLU A 597 -3.06 -12.45 -18.20
N SER A 598 -3.42 -11.74 -17.14
CA SER A 598 -3.67 -10.30 -17.14
C SER A 598 -2.38 -9.50 -17.43
N LEU A 599 -1.26 -9.90 -16.83
CA LEU A 599 0.06 -9.32 -17.13
C LEU A 599 0.44 -9.50 -18.60
N ALA A 600 0.30 -10.72 -19.13
CA ALA A 600 0.54 -11.00 -20.54
C ALA A 600 -0.35 -10.14 -21.45
N THR A 601 -1.62 -9.93 -21.07
CA THR A 601 -2.52 -9.05 -21.84
C THR A 601 -2.04 -7.60 -21.80
N THR A 602 -1.63 -7.09 -20.64
CA THR A 602 -1.10 -5.73 -20.47
C THR A 602 0.16 -5.50 -21.31
N ILE A 603 1.10 -6.45 -21.32
CA ILE A 603 2.32 -6.37 -22.13
C ILE A 603 2.00 -6.40 -23.62
N SER A 604 1.01 -7.19 -24.05
CA SER A 604 0.52 -7.16 -25.43
C SER A 604 -0.08 -5.81 -25.82
N GLU A 605 -0.76 -5.12 -24.91
CA GLU A 605 -1.25 -3.76 -25.15
C GLU A 605 -0.12 -2.73 -25.24
N ILE A 606 0.92 -2.85 -24.40
CA ILE A 606 2.12 -2.01 -24.47
C ILE A 606 2.80 -2.20 -25.82
N SER A 607 2.99 -3.45 -26.25
CA SER A 607 3.53 -3.80 -27.57
C SER A 607 2.76 -3.13 -28.70
N LYS A 608 1.42 -3.19 -28.67
CA LYS A 608 0.56 -2.50 -29.66
C LYS A 608 0.73 -0.98 -29.62
N GLY A 609 0.82 -0.38 -28.44
CA GLY A 609 1.02 1.07 -28.29
C GLY A 609 2.37 1.55 -28.83
N LEU A 610 3.39 0.68 -28.78
CA LEU A 610 4.73 0.96 -29.32
C LEU A 610 4.85 0.69 -30.82
N SER A 611 3.80 0.17 -31.46
CA SER A 611 3.82 -0.06 -32.91
C SER A 611 4.00 1.26 -33.68
N GLY A 612 4.97 1.29 -34.58
CA GLY A 612 5.30 2.48 -35.37
C GLY A 612 6.08 3.57 -34.61
N ILE A 613 6.67 3.27 -33.44
CA ILE A 613 7.55 4.21 -32.72
C ILE A 613 8.80 4.56 -33.55
N GLN A 614 9.29 3.61 -34.34
CA GLN A 614 10.48 3.77 -35.21
C GLN A 614 10.31 4.89 -36.25
N SER A 615 9.08 5.17 -36.68
CA SER A 615 8.80 6.23 -37.67
C SER A 615 8.91 7.65 -37.10
N ILE A 616 9.09 7.83 -35.78
CA ILE A 616 9.18 9.17 -35.18
C ILE A 616 10.44 9.90 -35.63
N ARG A 617 11.55 9.19 -35.84
CA ARG A 617 12.77 9.81 -36.35
C ARG A 617 12.51 10.52 -37.68
N ASP A 618 11.74 9.90 -38.57
CA ASP A 618 11.39 10.49 -39.86
C ASP A 618 10.49 11.72 -39.71
N VAL A 619 9.58 11.70 -38.72
CA VAL A 619 8.73 12.84 -38.36
C VAL A 619 9.55 13.99 -37.78
N MET A 620 10.52 13.73 -36.90
CA MET A 620 11.38 14.75 -36.30
C MET A 620 12.27 15.47 -37.32
N LYS A 621 12.57 14.83 -38.45
CA LYS A 621 13.36 15.40 -39.55
C LYS A 621 12.52 16.18 -40.58
N LYS A 622 11.18 16.10 -40.48
CA LYS A 622 10.27 16.73 -41.42
C LYS A 622 9.90 18.14 -40.94
N ASP A 623 9.95 19.13 -41.84
CA ASP A 623 9.54 20.52 -41.58
C ASP A 623 10.26 21.19 -40.38
N VAL A 624 11.56 20.88 -40.20
CA VAL A 624 12.40 21.40 -39.10
C VAL A 624 12.54 22.93 -39.21
N LYS A 625 11.99 23.64 -38.22
CA LYS A 625 12.14 25.11 -38.10
C LYS A 625 13.59 25.51 -37.82
N GLU A 626 13.97 26.72 -38.23
CA GLU A 626 15.34 27.21 -38.00
C GLU A 626 15.70 27.26 -36.51
N VAL A 627 14.75 27.64 -35.65
CA VAL A 627 14.92 27.64 -34.18
C VAL A 627 15.30 26.26 -33.62
N THR A 628 14.83 25.17 -34.23
CA THR A 628 15.21 23.79 -33.89
C THR A 628 16.63 23.45 -34.35
N LYS A 629 17.09 24.00 -35.49
CA LYS A 629 18.48 23.81 -35.93
C LYS A 629 19.44 24.57 -35.03
N GLU A 630 19.08 25.79 -34.62
CA GLU A 630 19.91 26.62 -33.75
C GLU A 630 20.08 26.02 -32.34
N ILE A 631 19.00 25.50 -31.71
CA ILE A 631 19.12 24.88 -30.38
C ILE A 631 20.03 23.65 -30.40
N ASN A 632 20.05 22.90 -31.51
CA ASN A 632 20.89 21.73 -31.66
C ASN A 632 22.39 22.07 -31.81
N LYS A 633 22.79 23.34 -31.88
CA LYS A 633 24.20 23.78 -31.95
C LYS A 633 24.89 23.87 -30.57
N LEU A 634 24.26 23.37 -29.50
CA LEU A 634 24.94 23.25 -28.21
C LEU A 634 26.10 22.24 -28.34
N ASP A 635 27.32 22.75 -28.33
CA ASP A 635 28.55 21.95 -28.40
C ASP A 635 28.62 20.96 -27.22
N ASP A 636 29.14 19.76 -27.47
CA ASP A 636 29.24 18.66 -26.49
C ASP A 636 27.99 18.47 -25.62
N SER A 637 26.80 18.66 -26.21
CA SER A 637 25.52 18.59 -25.49
C SER A 637 25.34 17.28 -24.73
N THR A 638 25.79 16.15 -25.28
CA THR A 638 25.77 14.84 -24.61
C THR A 638 26.62 14.83 -23.33
N THR A 639 27.86 15.30 -23.38
CA THR A 639 28.73 15.37 -22.19
C THR A 639 28.18 16.32 -21.14
N LYS A 640 27.61 17.46 -21.55
CA LYS A 640 26.94 18.40 -20.63
C LYS A 640 25.71 17.76 -19.98
N SER A 641 24.91 17.02 -20.75
CA SER A 641 23.76 16.27 -20.23
C SER A 641 24.18 15.22 -19.22
N GLU A 642 25.27 14.49 -19.46
CA GLU A 642 25.80 13.49 -18.53
C GLU A 642 26.24 14.12 -17.22
N VAL A 643 27.05 15.18 -17.28
CA VAL A 643 27.56 15.90 -16.10
C VAL A 643 26.42 16.46 -15.24
N ILE A 644 25.48 17.18 -15.87
CA ILE A 644 24.37 17.84 -15.16
C ILE A 644 23.36 16.80 -14.67
N GLY A 645 23.00 15.83 -15.51
CA GLY A 645 22.04 14.78 -15.18
C GLY A 645 22.53 13.87 -14.06
N GLN A 646 23.77 13.39 -14.12
CA GLN A 646 24.33 12.56 -13.05
C GLN A 646 24.39 13.31 -11.72
N SER A 647 24.83 14.57 -11.73
CA SER A 647 24.89 15.38 -10.51
C SER A 647 23.51 15.57 -9.87
N MET A 648 22.47 15.76 -10.69
CA MET A 648 21.08 15.86 -10.26
C MET A 648 20.57 14.53 -9.68
N VAL A 649 20.82 13.40 -10.36
CA VAL A 649 20.38 12.07 -9.93
C VAL A 649 21.03 11.67 -8.60
N SER A 650 22.34 11.89 -8.45
CA SER A 650 23.04 11.62 -7.20
C SER A 650 22.52 12.49 -6.04
N LEU A 651 22.21 13.77 -6.30
CA LEU A 651 21.56 14.62 -5.30
C LEU A 651 20.17 14.11 -4.92
N LYS A 652 19.39 13.62 -5.88
CA LYS A 652 18.08 13.00 -5.63
C LYS A 652 18.21 11.76 -4.74
N TYR A 653 19.20 10.88 -4.98
CA TYR A 653 19.43 9.71 -4.12
C TYR A 653 19.87 10.09 -2.71
N ALA A 654 20.74 11.10 -2.57
CA ALA A 654 21.14 11.62 -1.28
C ALA A 654 19.93 12.15 -0.48
N LEU A 655 19.05 12.94 -1.10
CA LEU A 655 17.84 13.44 -0.44
C LEU A 655 16.82 12.32 -0.16
N GLY A 656 16.71 11.32 -1.03
CA GLY A 656 15.90 10.12 -0.79
C GLY A 656 16.39 9.32 0.42
N LEU A 657 17.71 9.25 0.65
CA LEU A 657 18.25 8.62 1.85
C LEU A 657 17.83 9.37 3.13
N VAL A 658 17.82 10.71 3.09
CA VAL A 658 17.35 11.55 4.20
C VAL A 658 15.87 11.35 4.50
N GLU A 659 15.04 11.10 3.49
CA GLU A 659 13.61 10.80 3.68
C GLU A 659 13.39 9.50 4.47
N LEU A 660 14.29 8.52 4.32
CA LEU A 660 14.23 7.22 4.99
C LEU A 660 14.89 7.21 6.38
N GLU A 661 15.29 8.37 6.92
CA GLU A 661 16.00 8.45 8.20
C GLU A 661 15.26 7.75 9.35
N THR A 662 13.94 7.93 9.43
CA THR A 662 13.14 7.35 10.51
C THR A 662 13.08 5.83 10.37
N GLU A 663 12.91 5.34 9.14
CA GLU A 663 12.89 3.93 8.80
C GLU A 663 14.25 3.24 9.00
N ILE A 664 15.35 3.94 8.72
CA ILE A 664 16.71 3.48 9.02
C ILE A 664 16.92 3.37 10.53
N GLY A 665 16.35 4.31 11.31
CA GLY A 665 16.32 4.22 12.77
C GLY A 665 15.61 2.96 13.29
N LEU A 666 14.52 2.54 12.62
CA LEU A 666 13.85 1.27 12.92
C LEU A 666 14.72 0.06 12.55
N LEU A 667 15.36 0.07 11.37
CA LEU A 667 16.29 -0.99 10.95
C LEU A 667 17.43 -1.17 11.95
N LYS A 668 17.98 -0.08 12.50
CA LYS A 668 19.04 -0.11 13.51
C LYS A 668 18.62 -0.91 14.76
N GLY A 669 17.38 -0.74 15.22
CA GLY A 669 16.85 -1.42 16.41
C GLY A 669 16.61 -2.92 16.24
N LEU A 670 16.54 -3.43 15.01
CA LEU A 670 16.15 -4.81 14.72
C LEU A 670 17.31 -5.80 14.64
N GLY A 671 18.56 -5.33 14.60
CA GLY A 671 19.73 -6.18 14.40
C GLY A 671 19.80 -7.38 15.36
N ASP A 672 19.66 -7.11 16.66
CA ASP A 672 19.74 -8.14 17.70
C ASP A 672 18.56 -9.10 17.66
N ALA A 673 17.36 -8.61 17.35
CA ALA A 673 16.15 -9.42 17.23
C ALA A 673 16.24 -10.38 16.03
N VAL A 674 16.73 -9.90 14.89
CA VAL A 674 16.95 -10.72 13.69
C VAL A 674 17.99 -11.81 13.96
N GLU A 675 19.12 -11.46 14.57
CA GLU A 675 20.14 -12.44 14.98
C GLU A 675 19.61 -13.48 15.97
N ALA A 676 18.73 -13.08 16.90
CA ALA A 676 18.06 -14.00 17.81
C ALA A 676 17.14 -14.99 17.08
N GLU A 677 16.39 -14.54 16.05
CA GLU A 677 15.57 -15.43 15.22
C GLU A 677 16.42 -16.37 14.36
N ILE A 678 17.51 -15.88 13.76
CA ILE A 678 18.46 -16.72 13.01
C ILE A 678 19.02 -17.84 13.90
N ARG A 679 19.27 -17.56 15.19
CA ARG A 679 19.73 -18.57 16.15
C ARG A 679 18.71 -19.66 16.45
N LYS A 680 17.41 -19.38 16.35
CA LYS A 680 16.31 -20.34 16.59
C LYS A 680 16.13 -21.35 15.45
N LEU A 681 16.72 -21.10 14.28
CA LEU A 681 16.63 -22.01 13.15
C LEU A 681 17.37 -23.33 13.44
N VAL A 682 16.63 -24.44 13.31
CA VAL A 682 17.12 -25.80 13.57
C VAL A 682 17.95 -26.32 12.39
N VAL A 683 17.64 -25.90 11.16
CA VAL A 683 18.32 -26.38 9.94
C VAL A 683 19.60 -25.56 9.71
N PHE A 684 20.77 -26.17 9.98
CA PHE A 684 22.07 -25.50 9.89
C PHE A 684 22.38 -24.87 8.52
N LYS A 685 22.03 -25.55 7.42
CA LYS A 685 22.27 -25.03 6.05
C LYS A 685 21.45 -23.76 5.77
N GLU A 686 20.21 -23.73 6.22
CA GLU A 686 19.31 -22.58 6.09
C GLU A 686 19.81 -21.40 6.95
N LYS A 687 20.17 -21.69 8.20
CA LYS A 687 20.79 -20.73 9.13
C LYS A 687 22.03 -20.06 8.53
N MET A 688 22.98 -20.83 8.00
CA MET A 688 24.18 -20.28 7.38
C MET A 688 23.89 -19.44 6.13
N GLY A 689 22.87 -19.83 5.35
CA GLY A 689 22.43 -19.07 4.18
C GLY A 689 21.85 -17.70 4.54
N ILE A 690 20.94 -17.67 5.53
CA ILE A 690 20.29 -16.46 6.02
C ILE A 690 21.32 -15.55 6.71
N GLN A 691 22.22 -16.12 7.51
CA GLN A 691 23.26 -15.34 8.19
C GLN A 691 24.23 -14.66 7.20
N LYS A 692 24.62 -15.37 6.13
CA LYS A 692 25.44 -14.79 5.06
C LYS A 692 24.73 -13.63 4.34
N GLN A 693 23.44 -13.76 4.08
CA GLN A 693 22.61 -12.73 3.44
C GLN A 693 22.37 -11.53 4.36
N TRP A 694 22.24 -11.77 5.67
CA TRP A 694 22.07 -10.72 6.66
C TRP A 694 23.35 -9.90 6.87
N GLY A 695 24.52 -10.54 6.89
CA GLY A 695 25.82 -9.85 6.93
C GLY A 695 26.06 -9.04 8.21
N ASP A 696 26.94 -8.03 8.12
CA ASP A 696 27.31 -7.17 9.27
C ASP A 696 26.37 -5.96 9.37
N HIS A 697 25.18 -6.20 9.95
CA HIS A 697 24.16 -5.17 10.09
C HIS A 697 24.64 -3.92 10.85
N LYS A 698 25.54 -4.06 11.83
CA LYS A 698 26.02 -2.92 12.60
C LYS A 698 26.90 -2.01 11.74
N LYS A 699 27.81 -2.61 10.96
CA LYS A 699 28.62 -1.86 10.00
C LYS A 699 27.75 -1.19 8.94
N ASP A 700 26.79 -1.91 8.39
CA ASP A 700 25.94 -1.39 7.31
C ASP A 700 25.10 -0.18 7.76
N ILE A 701 24.61 -0.20 9.02
CA ILE A 701 23.94 0.94 9.63
C ILE A 701 24.90 2.11 9.90
N ASP A 702 26.13 1.84 10.34
CA ASP A 702 27.15 2.88 10.56
C ASP A 702 27.53 3.60 9.25
N ASP A 703 27.66 2.87 8.15
CA ASP A 703 27.91 3.44 6.81
C ASP A 703 26.73 4.31 6.34
N LEU A 704 25.48 3.86 6.55
CA LEU A 704 24.28 4.65 6.29
C LEU A 704 24.23 5.94 7.14
N GLU A 705 24.52 5.85 8.43
CA GLU A 705 24.51 6.99 9.36
C GLU A 705 25.60 8.03 9.01
N LYS A 706 26.79 7.57 8.59
CA LYS A 706 27.87 8.45 8.09
C LYS A 706 27.48 9.18 6.82
N SER A 707 26.89 8.47 5.85
CA SER A 707 26.41 9.08 4.60
C SER A 707 25.32 10.11 4.89
N LEU A 708 24.32 9.76 5.72
CA LEU A 708 23.28 10.69 6.20
C LEU A 708 23.86 11.95 6.86
N ALA A 709 24.90 11.81 7.69
CA ALA A 709 25.55 12.94 8.34
C ALA A 709 26.23 13.87 7.32
N GLY A 710 26.89 13.32 6.30
CA GLY A 710 27.47 14.07 5.18
C GLY A 710 26.42 14.86 4.42
N ILE A 711 25.30 14.22 4.07
CA ILE A 711 24.20 14.83 3.32
C ILE A 711 23.52 15.95 4.12
N LYS A 712 23.30 15.76 5.43
CA LYS A 712 22.76 16.80 6.31
C LYS A 712 23.70 17.99 6.46
N SER A 713 25.02 17.75 6.44
CA SER A 713 26.01 18.83 6.46
C SER A 713 25.92 19.68 5.19
N PHE A 714 25.73 19.04 4.03
CA PHE A 714 25.46 19.71 2.76
C PHE A 714 24.17 20.55 2.82
N ASP A 715 23.04 19.96 3.28
CA ASP A 715 21.75 20.66 3.40
C ASP A 715 21.85 21.93 4.27
N ARG A 716 22.57 21.86 5.40
CA ARG A 716 22.80 23.02 6.27
C ARG A 716 23.63 24.13 5.63
N LYS A 717 24.57 23.77 4.76
CA LYS A 717 25.48 24.71 4.06
C LYS A 717 24.88 25.23 2.76
N LEU A 718 23.78 24.66 2.30
CA LEU A 718 23.12 25.05 1.05
C LEU A 718 22.54 26.46 1.19
N ASN A 719 23.08 27.40 0.40
CA ASN A 719 22.59 28.76 0.33
C ASN A 719 21.91 29.02 -1.02
N VAL A 720 20.59 28.86 -1.07
CA VAL A 720 19.76 29.09 -2.26
C VAL A 720 19.56 30.60 -2.55
N SER A 721 19.93 31.49 -1.61
CA SER A 721 19.68 32.94 -1.68
C SER A 721 20.82 33.76 -2.28
N MET A 722 21.98 33.12 -2.49
CA MET A 722 23.02 33.66 -3.36
C MET A 722 22.85 32.95 -4.69
N ASN A 723 22.90 33.72 -5.79
CA ASN A 723 23.46 33.35 -7.11
C ASN A 723 22.70 34.07 -8.23
N GLY A 724 23.37 35.03 -8.86
CA GLY A 724 22.84 35.78 -9.99
C GLY A 724 22.97 35.02 -11.32
N THR A 725 23.59 33.82 -11.30
CA THR A 725 23.95 33.03 -12.50
C THR A 725 23.82 31.51 -12.27
N LEU A 726 23.70 30.73 -13.34
CA LEU A 726 23.63 29.25 -13.31
C LEU A 726 24.92 28.63 -12.77
N VAL A 727 26.07 29.24 -13.02
CA VAL A 727 27.38 28.74 -12.58
C VAL A 727 27.46 28.69 -11.06
N GLU A 728 27.16 29.81 -10.42
CA GLU A 728 27.19 29.87 -8.97
C GLU A 728 26.19 28.85 -8.39
N TYR A 729 25.02 28.70 -9.02
CA TYR A 729 23.96 27.74 -8.62
C TYR A 729 24.41 26.28 -8.64
N SER A 730 25.35 25.93 -9.52
CA SER A 730 25.91 24.56 -9.60
C SER A 730 27.05 24.27 -8.62
N THR A 731 27.66 25.30 -8.03
CA THR A 731 28.83 25.17 -7.13
C THR A 731 28.59 24.18 -5.97
N PRO A 732 27.42 24.14 -5.31
CA PRO A 732 27.14 23.16 -4.26
C PRO A 732 27.28 21.70 -4.72
N LEU A 733 27.01 21.37 -5.99
CA LEU A 733 27.08 19.99 -6.51
C LEU A 733 28.49 19.39 -6.40
N THR A 734 29.53 20.21 -6.38
CA THR A 734 30.92 19.74 -6.17
C THR A 734 31.11 19.07 -4.80
N GLN A 735 30.28 19.40 -3.80
CA GLN A 735 30.37 18.83 -2.45
C GLN A 735 29.85 17.38 -2.39
N LEU A 736 29.16 16.89 -3.42
CA LEU A 736 28.73 15.49 -3.50
C LEU A 736 29.92 14.52 -3.46
N THR A 737 31.13 14.95 -3.85
CA THR A 737 32.37 14.14 -3.73
C THR A 737 32.76 13.86 -2.29
N SER A 738 32.20 14.59 -1.32
CA SER A 738 32.52 14.44 0.11
C SER A 738 31.57 13.48 0.84
N PHE A 739 30.55 12.95 0.16
CA PHE A 739 29.61 12.00 0.75
C PHE A 739 30.27 10.62 0.88
N ASN A 740 29.96 9.94 1.97
CA ASN A 740 30.42 8.58 2.20
C ASN A 740 29.62 7.61 1.33
N ASP A 741 30.34 6.70 0.67
CA ASP A 741 29.74 5.59 -0.06
C ASP A 741 29.06 4.60 0.88
N VAL A 742 27.96 3.99 0.44
CA VAL A 742 27.28 2.90 1.14
C VAL A 742 27.24 1.66 0.25
N LYS A 743 28.03 0.63 0.61
CA LYS A 743 28.21 -0.61 -0.18
C LYS A 743 27.56 -1.80 0.52
N VAL A 744 26.24 -1.77 0.61
CA VAL A 744 25.44 -2.76 1.35
C VAL A 744 24.60 -3.59 0.37
N ASP A 745 24.58 -4.91 0.57
CA ASP A 745 23.67 -5.80 -0.17
C ASP A 745 22.25 -5.77 0.44
N PHE A 746 21.53 -4.68 0.19
CA PHE A 746 20.16 -4.50 0.69
C PHE A 746 19.21 -5.61 0.21
N LYS A 747 19.41 -6.12 -1.02
CA LYS A 747 18.59 -7.21 -1.59
C LYS A 747 18.85 -8.54 -0.88
N GLY A 748 20.11 -8.85 -0.58
CA GLY A 748 20.48 -9.99 0.25
C GLY A 748 19.81 -9.93 1.61
N LYS A 749 19.90 -8.79 2.31
CA LYS A 749 19.25 -8.59 3.61
C LYS A 749 17.73 -8.71 3.56
N SER A 750 17.08 -8.15 2.52
CA SER A 750 15.63 -8.26 2.35
C SER A 750 15.19 -9.72 2.24
N LYS A 751 15.94 -10.55 1.49
CA LYS A 751 15.72 -12.01 1.40
C LYS A 751 15.94 -12.75 2.71
N ALA A 752 16.92 -12.31 3.51
CA ALA A 752 17.14 -12.88 4.84
C ALA A 752 15.90 -12.66 5.73
N LEU A 753 15.30 -11.46 5.70
CA LEU A 753 14.07 -11.18 6.45
C LEU A 753 12.88 -11.98 5.91
N GLU A 754 12.74 -12.09 4.59
CA GLU A 754 11.70 -12.92 3.95
C GLU A 754 11.73 -14.36 4.48
N ALA A 755 12.90 -14.99 4.47
CA ALA A 755 13.07 -16.35 4.95
C ALA A 755 12.69 -16.50 6.43
N LEU A 756 12.95 -15.49 7.27
CA LEU A 756 12.54 -15.47 8.68
C LEU A 756 11.02 -15.26 8.84
N ILE A 757 10.41 -14.38 8.05
CA ILE A 757 8.96 -14.10 8.07
C ILE A 757 8.15 -15.35 7.69
N THR A 758 8.68 -16.18 6.78
CA THR A 758 8.05 -17.44 6.35
C THR A 758 8.14 -18.58 7.36
N GLN A 759 8.88 -18.40 8.46
CA GLN A 759 8.99 -19.45 9.48
C GLN A 759 7.65 -19.66 10.21
N PRO A 760 7.24 -20.92 10.46
CA PRO A 760 5.92 -21.25 10.99
C PRO A 760 5.66 -20.78 12.44
N LYS A 761 6.69 -20.34 13.17
CA LYS A 761 6.61 -19.95 14.59
C LYS A 761 7.35 -18.63 14.89
N ILE A 762 7.00 -17.57 14.19
CA ILE A 762 7.49 -16.21 14.48
C ILE A 762 6.51 -15.43 15.35
N ASP A 763 7.03 -14.59 16.26
CA ASP A 763 6.20 -13.69 17.07
C ASP A 763 5.43 -12.70 16.16
N PRO A 764 4.10 -12.52 16.33
CA PRO A 764 3.31 -11.67 15.44
C PRO A 764 3.72 -10.18 15.42
N ASN A 765 4.20 -9.64 16.55
CA ASN A 765 4.63 -8.24 16.60
C ASN A 765 5.97 -8.10 15.88
N LEU A 766 6.92 -8.99 16.16
CA LEU A 766 8.19 -9.05 15.45
C LEU A 766 7.99 -9.25 13.95
N LYS A 767 7.06 -10.13 13.54
CA LYS A 767 6.72 -10.34 12.13
C LYS A 767 6.34 -9.03 11.43
N SER A 768 5.47 -8.22 12.05
CA SER A 768 5.07 -6.93 11.49
C SER A 768 6.25 -5.94 11.40
N GLU A 769 7.17 -5.97 12.34
CA GLU A 769 8.40 -5.15 12.30
C GLU A 769 9.36 -5.62 11.20
N LEU A 770 9.54 -6.94 11.02
CA LEU A 770 10.34 -7.50 9.94
C LEU A 770 9.75 -7.18 8.56
N GLU A 771 8.42 -7.23 8.40
CA GLU A 771 7.74 -6.83 7.14
C GLU A 771 7.96 -5.35 6.82
N LYS A 772 8.00 -4.47 7.84
CA LYS A 772 8.35 -3.05 7.64
C LYS A 772 9.82 -2.87 7.28
N ALA A 773 10.72 -3.57 7.97
CA ALA A 773 12.14 -3.54 7.71
C ALA A 773 12.50 -4.03 6.31
N GLN A 774 11.84 -5.10 5.85
CA GLN A 774 11.97 -5.62 4.50
C GLN A 774 11.63 -4.54 3.47
N LYS A 775 10.47 -3.88 3.61
CA LYS A 775 10.06 -2.76 2.74
C LYS A 775 11.08 -1.61 2.75
N THR A 776 11.69 -1.32 3.89
CA THR A 776 12.74 -0.28 3.98
C THR A 776 14.00 -0.71 3.22
N LEU A 777 14.45 -1.96 3.37
CA LEU A 777 15.59 -2.50 2.63
C LEU A 777 15.33 -2.48 1.11
N ASP A 778 14.11 -2.80 0.69
CA ASP A 778 13.73 -2.73 -0.73
C ASP A 778 13.81 -1.30 -1.26
N LYS A 779 13.33 -0.30 -0.50
CA LYS A 779 13.48 1.12 -0.85
C LYS A 779 14.95 1.54 -0.93
N LEU A 780 15.78 1.14 0.03
CA LEU A 780 17.22 1.44 0.04
C LEU A 780 17.94 0.82 -1.16
N SER A 781 17.51 -0.36 -1.61
CA SER A 781 18.09 -1.04 -2.77
C SER A 781 17.90 -0.31 -4.11
N ASN A 782 17.02 0.71 -4.14
CA ASN A 782 16.76 1.55 -5.31
C ASN A 782 17.58 2.85 -5.34
N LEU A 783 18.40 3.10 -4.32
CA LEU A 783 19.26 4.28 -4.24
C LEU A 783 20.69 3.92 -4.63
N ASP A 784 21.28 4.66 -5.56
CA ASP A 784 22.72 4.59 -5.78
C ASP A 784 23.43 5.53 -4.80
N LEU A 785 24.14 4.93 -3.86
CA LEU A 785 24.85 5.61 -2.77
C LEU A 785 26.37 5.49 -2.93
N GLU A 786 26.88 5.09 -4.10
CA GLU A 786 28.32 5.07 -4.41
C GLU A 786 28.76 6.40 -5.05
N PHE A 787 28.67 7.49 -4.28
CA PHE A 787 28.94 8.85 -4.75
C PHE A 787 30.34 9.01 -5.35
N SER A 788 31.36 8.33 -4.83
CA SER A 788 32.74 8.45 -5.29
C SER A 788 32.91 8.06 -6.78
N SER A 789 32.05 7.18 -7.29
CA SER A 789 32.07 6.69 -8.68
C SER A 789 31.77 7.77 -9.72
N HIS A 790 31.14 8.88 -9.32
CA HIS A 790 30.73 9.99 -10.19
C HIS A 790 31.42 11.32 -9.88
N SER A 791 32.57 11.27 -9.20
CA SER A 791 33.32 12.46 -8.78
C SER A 791 33.72 13.39 -9.94
N VAL A 792 33.98 12.83 -11.12
CA VAL A 792 34.30 13.60 -12.34
C VAL A 792 33.13 14.47 -12.78
N GLN A 793 31.91 13.94 -12.74
CA GLN A 793 30.70 14.68 -13.11
C GLN A 793 30.46 15.82 -12.12
N TYR A 794 30.56 15.57 -10.81
CA TYR A 794 30.33 16.60 -9.79
C TYR A 794 31.32 17.76 -9.88
N THR A 795 32.59 17.46 -10.11
CA THR A 795 33.66 18.47 -10.24
C THR A 795 33.53 19.28 -11.54
N SER A 796 32.99 18.67 -12.61
CA SER A 796 32.78 19.32 -13.91
C SER A 796 31.45 20.10 -14.00
N ALA A 797 30.56 19.97 -13.03
CA ALA A 797 29.23 20.61 -13.05
C ALA A 797 29.30 22.14 -13.27
N PRO A 798 30.16 22.92 -12.58
CA PRO A 798 30.27 24.36 -12.81
C PRO A 798 30.60 24.75 -14.25
N SER A 799 31.52 24.03 -14.88
CA SER A 799 31.89 24.28 -16.27
C SER A 799 30.77 23.92 -17.26
N ALA A 800 30.03 22.84 -17.00
CA ALA A 800 28.89 22.46 -17.83
C ALA A 800 27.73 23.45 -17.73
N PHE A 801 27.42 23.95 -16.52
CA PHE A 801 26.40 24.97 -16.30
C PHE A 801 26.78 26.32 -16.93
N LEU A 802 28.06 26.72 -16.88
CA LEU A 802 28.54 27.92 -17.57
C LEU A 802 28.33 27.83 -19.08
N ALA A 803 28.76 26.74 -19.68
CA ALA A 803 28.63 26.55 -21.12
C ALA A 803 27.16 26.52 -21.57
N LEU A 804 26.26 25.93 -20.76
CA LEU A 804 24.82 25.97 -21.01
C LEU A 804 24.27 27.40 -20.88
N GLN A 805 24.68 28.14 -19.85
CA GLN A 805 24.27 29.53 -19.63
C GLN A 805 24.65 30.42 -20.81
N ASP A 806 25.91 30.35 -21.24
CA ASP A 806 26.42 31.16 -22.35
C ASP A 806 25.68 30.85 -23.64
N PHE A 807 25.45 29.55 -23.90
CA PHE A 807 24.69 29.10 -25.06
C PHE A 807 23.24 29.58 -25.03
N LEU A 808 22.50 29.34 -23.94
CA LEU A 808 21.09 29.71 -23.83
C LEU A 808 20.89 31.22 -23.87
N THR A 809 21.79 31.99 -23.23
CA THR A 809 21.76 33.46 -23.28
C THR A 809 21.92 33.96 -24.71
N LYS A 810 22.88 33.41 -25.47
CA LYS A 810 23.08 33.75 -26.89
C LYS A 810 21.90 33.31 -27.75
N PHE A 811 21.42 32.08 -27.59
CA PHE A 811 20.31 31.51 -28.33
C PHE A 811 19.02 32.32 -28.14
N LEU A 812 18.70 32.69 -26.90
CA LEU A 812 17.47 33.43 -26.57
C LEU A 812 17.54 34.94 -26.83
N SER A 813 18.75 35.48 -27.03
CA SER A 813 18.95 36.89 -27.41
C SER A 813 18.70 37.16 -28.90
N ILE A 814 18.66 36.12 -29.73
CA ILE A 814 18.38 36.22 -31.17
C ILE A 814 16.87 36.17 -31.41
N ASP A 815 16.34 37.09 -32.21
CA ASP A 815 14.93 37.03 -32.62
C ASP A 815 14.75 35.99 -33.72
N HIS A 816 14.27 34.80 -33.33
CA HIS A 816 14.05 33.69 -34.27
C HIS A 816 12.76 33.82 -35.10
N ASN A 817 12.10 34.99 -35.06
CA ASN A 817 10.90 35.29 -35.84
C ASN A 817 11.21 35.97 -37.18
N ILE A 818 11.59 35.22 -38.22
CA ILE A 818 11.39 35.66 -39.62
C ILE A 818 11.04 34.47 -40.53
N THR A 819 9.80 34.45 -41.04
CA THR A 819 9.44 34.34 -42.47
C THR A 819 7.91 34.35 -42.64
N VAL A 820 7.34 35.52 -42.95
CA VAL A 820 6.04 35.62 -43.62
C VAL A 820 6.33 35.48 -45.11
N ILE A 821 5.81 34.44 -45.75
CA ILE A 821 5.83 34.29 -47.21
C ILE A 821 4.74 35.20 -47.78
N GLU A 822 5.15 36.19 -48.58
CA GLU A 822 4.29 37.00 -49.45
C GLU A 822 3.70 36.13 -50.56
N GLU A 823 2.37 36.06 -50.67
CA GLU A 823 1.69 35.70 -51.91
C GLU A 823 0.76 36.83 -52.37
N LYS A 824 0.98 37.23 -53.62
CA LYS A 824 0.39 38.38 -54.33
C LYS A 824 -1.14 38.30 -54.43
N ALA A 825 -1.83 39.37 -54.06
CA ALA A 825 -3.23 39.60 -54.44
C ALA A 825 -3.31 40.45 -55.71
N ALA A 826 -3.91 39.90 -56.78
CA ALA A 826 -4.35 40.66 -57.94
C ALA A 826 -5.73 41.29 -57.68
N ALA A 827 -5.93 42.50 -58.20
CA ALA A 827 -7.03 43.42 -57.91
C ALA A 827 -8.40 43.00 -58.50
N PHE A 828 -9.50 43.27 -57.77
CA PHE A 828 -10.82 43.61 -58.33
C PHE A 828 -11.73 44.33 -57.28
N PRO A 829 -12.68 45.20 -57.66
CA PRO A 829 -12.98 46.46 -56.97
C PRO A 829 -14.17 46.45 -55.98
N TRP A 830 -14.12 47.44 -55.08
CA TRP A 830 -14.95 47.61 -53.88
C TRP A 830 -16.16 48.54 -54.05
N THR A 831 -17.35 48.05 -54.38
CA THR A 831 -18.55 48.92 -54.26
C THR A 831 -19.87 48.32 -53.75
N ILE A 832 -20.00 47.02 -53.41
CA ILE A 832 -21.33 46.50 -52.98
C ILE A 832 -21.34 45.67 -51.66
N VAL A 833 -20.21 45.41 -50.99
CA VAL A 833 -20.19 44.43 -49.87
C VAL A 833 -20.17 45.04 -48.45
N ALA A 834 -20.21 46.37 -48.31
CA ALA A 834 -20.12 47.01 -46.98
C ALA A 834 -21.32 46.74 -46.03
N GLY A 835 -22.47 46.29 -46.55
CA GLY A 835 -23.65 45.97 -45.73
C GLY A 835 -23.75 44.52 -45.26
N VAL A 836 -23.21 43.57 -46.03
CA VAL A 836 -23.39 42.12 -45.76
C VAL A 836 -22.22 41.56 -44.93
N ALA A 837 -21.03 42.14 -45.04
CA ALA A 837 -19.86 41.72 -44.27
C ALA A 837 -20.00 42.02 -42.76
N LEU A 838 -20.63 43.13 -42.37
CA LEU A 838 -20.77 43.49 -40.96
C LEU A 838 -21.76 42.57 -40.22
N SER A 839 -22.81 42.11 -40.91
CA SER A 839 -23.78 41.16 -40.37
C SER A 839 -23.20 39.74 -40.26
N LEU A 840 -22.38 39.31 -41.23
CA LEU A 840 -21.73 38.01 -41.20
C LEU A 840 -20.60 37.95 -40.16
N ILE A 841 -19.85 39.03 -39.94
CA ILE A 841 -18.82 39.11 -38.90
C ILE A 841 -19.46 39.06 -37.50
N ILE A 842 -20.56 39.77 -37.26
CA ILE A 842 -21.28 39.70 -35.98
C ILE A 842 -21.91 38.31 -35.77
N LEU A 843 -22.44 37.67 -36.81
CA LEU A 843 -22.93 36.28 -36.75
C LEU A 843 -21.79 35.25 -36.55
N PHE A 844 -20.60 35.50 -37.10
CA PHE A 844 -19.43 34.62 -36.93
C PHE A 844 -18.82 34.77 -35.54
N PHE A 845 -18.74 35.97 -34.96
CA PHE A 845 -18.27 36.20 -33.59
C PHE A 845 -19.31 35.80 -32.53
N THR A 846 -20.61 35.99 -32.77
CA THR A 846 -21.66 35.46 -31.88
C THR A 846 -21.79 33.93 -31.99
N GLY A 847 -21.55 33.37 -33.18
CA GLY A 847 -21.42 31.93 -33.42
C GLY A 847 -20.18 31.31 -32.77
N MET A 848 -19.00 31.95 -32.87
CA MET A 848 -17.78 31.48 -32.21
C MET A 848 -17.84 31.66 -30.69
N THR A 849 -18.43 32.72 -30.14
CA THR A 849 -18.60 32.85 -28.68
C THR A 849 -19.67 31.90 -28.14
N ALA A 850 -20.73 31.63 -28.89
CA ALA A 850 -21.71 30.60 -28.55
C ALA A 850 -21.12 29.20 -28.68
N SER A 851 -20.31 28.92 -29.70
CA SER A 851 -19.65 27.63 -29.93
C SER A 851 -18.48 27.40 -28.97
N PHE A 852 -17.72 28.43 -28.60
CA PHE A 852 -16.68 28.37 -27.56
C PHE A 852 -17.29 28.19 -26.16
N PHE A 853 -18.43 28.83 -25.85
CA PHE A 853 -19.16 28.52 -24.62
C PHE A 853 -19.84 27.14 -24.68
N TRP A 854 -20.37 26.71 -25.83
CA TRP A 854 -21.05 25.42 -26.02
C TRP A 854 -20.07 24.25 -26.01
N GLU A 855 -18.90 24.38 -26.64
CA GLU A 855 -17.79 23.43 -26.59
C GLU A 855 -17.09 23.44 -25.24
N ARG A 856 -16.93 24.57 -24.56
CA ARG A 856 -16.42 24.58 -23.16
C ARG A 856 -17.42 23.95 -22.19
N HIS A 857 -18.72 24.00 -22.45
CA HIS A 857 -19.76 23.33 -21.65
C HIS A 857 -19.91 21.84 -22.00
N LYS A 858 -19.76 21.46 -23.28
CA LYS A 858 -19.79 20.07 -23.79
C LYS A 858 -18.48 19.33 -23.52
N SER A 859 -17.34 20.03 -23.53
CA SER A 859 -16.02 19.54 -23.13
C SER A 859 -15.92 19.43 -21.61
N ARG A 860 -16.44 20.38 -20.80
CA ARG A 860 -16.52 20.14 -19.34
C ARG A 860 -17.41 18.94 -18.99
N ARG A 861 -18.57 18.75 -19.65
CA ARG A 861 -19.41 17.54 -19.44
C ARG A 861 -18.81 16.27 -20.03
N GLY A 862 -18.15 16.35 -21.18
CA GLY A 862 -17.52 15.23 -21.89
C GLY A 862 -16.21 14.79 -21.25
N TYR A 863 -15.41 15.72 -20.74
CA TYR A 863 -14.20 15.48 -19.95
C TYR A 863 -14.56 14.99 -18.53
N MET A 864 -15.61 15.53 -17.90
CA MET A 864 -16.15 14.93 -16.67
C MET A 864 -16.71 13.52 -16.94
N LYS A 865 -17.45 13.28 -18.03
CA LYS A 865 -17.92 11.93 -18.40
C LYS A 865 -16.79 10.97 -18.77
N ALA A 866 -15.78 11.40 -19.53
CA ALA A 866 -14.63 10.58 -19.92
C ALA A 866 -13.73 10.25 -18.72
N ARG A 867 -13.54 11.21 -17.81
CA ARG A 867 -12.84 10.99 -16.54
C ARG A 867 -13.68 10.16 -15.55
N LEU A 868 -15.00 10.28 -15.54
CA LEU A 868 -15.91 9.39 -14.79
C LEU A 868 -15.97 7.98 -15.38
N ASN A 869 -15.80 7.82 -16.70
CA ASN A 869 -15.86 6.52 -17.38
C ASN A 869 -14.52 5.78 -17.30
N ALA A 870 -13.38 6.48 -17.37
CA ALA A 870 -12.04 5.89 -17.23
C ALA A 870 -11.73 5.42 -15.79
N TRP A 871 -12.45 5.95 -14.78
CA TRP A 871 -12.37 5.50 -13.38
C TRP A 871 -13.43 4.45 -13.01
N ARG A 872 -14.35 4.12 -13.93
CA ARG A 872 -15.49 3.21 -13.70
C ARG A 872 -15.09 1.73 -13.71
N GLU A 873 -13.91 1.38 -14.24
CA GLU A 873 -13.50 0.00 -14.49
C GLU A 873 -12.77 -0.68 -13.30
N LYS A 874 -12.49 0.05 -12.21
CA LYS A 874 -11.64 -0.43 -11.09
C LYS A 874 -12.25 -0.28 -9.69
N GLY A 875 -13.59 -0.16 -9.58
CA GLY A 875 -14.29 0.09 -8.31
C GLY A 875 -13.72 -0.68 -7.11
N ALA A 876 -13.78 -0.07 -5.92
CA ALA A 876 -13.12 -0.55 -4.71
C ALA A 876 -13.38 -2.06 -4.50
N SER A 877 -12.31 -2.80 -4.23
CA SER A 877 -12.41 -4.24 -3.98
C SER A 877 -13.22 -4.51 -2.72
N SER A 878 -13.73 -5.74 -2.59
CA SER A 878 -14.46 -6.16 -1.40
C SER A 878 -13.66 -5.93 -0.11
N ASP A 879 -12.36 -6.19 -0.14
CA ASP A 879 -11.52 -6.04 1.06
C ASP A 879 -11.34 -4.56 1.45
N GLU A 880 -11.17 -3.67 0.46
CA GLU A 880 -11.05 -2.22 0.69
C GLU A 880 -12.36 -1.62 1.21
N LEU A 881 -13.50 -2.04 0.65
CA LEU A 881 -14.83 -1.65 1.14
C LEU A 881 -15.05 -2.12 2.58
N MET A 882 -14.63 -3.34 2.91
CA MET A 882 -14.70 -3.85 4.28
C MET A 882 -13.76 -3.13 5.24
N LEU A 883 -12.57 -2.69 4.80
CA LEU A 883 -11.70 -1.82 5.59
C LEU A 883 -12.36 -0.48 5.89
N TRP A 884 -13.00 0.14 4.90
CA TRP A 884 -13.74 1.39 5.08
C TRP A 884 -14.89 1.22 6.08
N VAL A 885 -15.69 0.15 5.94
CA VAL A 885 -16.80 -0.18 6.87
C VAL A 885 -16.30 -0.46 8.28
N ARG A 886 -15.26 -1.29 8.44
CA ARG A 886 -14.66 -1.59 9.76
C ARG A 886 -14.07 -0.35 10.42
N GLY A 887 -13.57 0.60 9.63
CA GLY A 887 -13.12 1.91 10.09
C GLY A 887 -14.21 2.76 10.76
N ARG A 888 -15.49 2.36 10.66
CA ARG A 888 -16.65 3.00 11.35
C ARG A 888 -17.07 2.27 12.62
N ARG A 889 -16.25 1.33 13.13
CA ARG A 889 -16.39 0.79 14.48
C ARG A 889 -15.87 1.76 15.54
N TYR A 890 -16.65 2.82 15.80
CA TYR A 890 -16.34 3.74 16.89
C TYR A 890 -16.45 3.04 18.25
N LYS A 891 -15.56 3.42 19.18
CA LYS A 891 -15.53 2.88 20.55
C LYS A 891 -16.75 3.31 21.38
N SER A 892 -17.32 4.48 21.11
CA SER A 892 -18.48 5.03 21.82
C SER A 892 -19.23 6.06 20.96
N SER A 893 -20.49 6.36 21.31
CA SER A 893 -21.26 7.45 20.68
C SER A 893 -20.52 8.77 20.79
N LYS A 894 -19.99 9.12 21.98
CA LYS A 894 -19.19 10.34 22.20
C LYS A 894 -18.03 10.47 21.20
N LYS A 895 -17.29 9.39 20.95
CA LYS A 895 -16.17 9.43 20.01
C LYS A 895 -16.63 9.63 18.56
N TRP A 896 -17.77 9.05 18.21
CA TRP A 896 -18.39 9.26 16.91
C TRP A 896 -18.83 10.72 16.74
N SER A 897 -19.51 11.29 17.73
CA SER A 897 -19.93 12.69 17.74
C SER A 897 -18.75 13.66 17.69
N GLU A 898 -17.63 13.37 18.38
CA GLU A 898 -16.39 14.15 18.28
C GLU A 898 -15.87 14.26 16.84
N VAL A 899 -15.88 13.16 16.07
CA VAL A 899 -15.41 13.13 14.67
C VAL A 899 -16.32 13.96 13.78
N HIS A 900 -17.63 13.83 13.94
CA HIS A 900 -18.60 14.59 13.15
C HIS A 900 -18.66 16.08 13.54
N ASN A 901 -18.47 16.41 14.82
CA ASN A 901 -18.31 17.80 15.28
C ASN A 901 -17.04 18.44 14.70
N GLY A 902 -15.94 17.68 14.59
CA GLY A 902 -14.73 18.12 13.90
C GLY A 902 -14.98 18.38 12.41
N THR A 903 -15.68 17.46 11.74
CA THR A 903 -16.08 17.61 10.33
C THR A 903 -16.98 18.83 10.13
N GLU A 904 -17.99 19.02 10.97
CA GLU A 904 -18.87 20.20 10.97
C GLU A 904 -18.04 21.49 11.13
N THR A 905 -17.08 21.51 12.06
CA THR A 905 -16.24 22.68 12.30
C THR A 905 -15.45 23.07 11.05
N ILE A 906 -14.90 22.10 10.33
CA ILE A 906 -14.16 22.33 9.09
C ILE A 906 -15.09 22.82 7.97
N VAL A 907 -16.24 22.17 7.81
CA VAL A 907 -17.27 22.56 6.82
C VAL A 907 -17.75 23.98 7.08
N ARG A 908 -18.06 24.33 8.33
CA ARG A 908 -18.46 25.69 8.75
C ARG A 908 -17.35 26.72 8.59
N HIS A 909 -16.09 26.35 8.85
CA HIS A 909 -14.97 27.27 8.65
C HIS A 909 -14.86 27.67 7.17
N LYS A 910 -14.95 26.70 6.24
CA LYS A 910 -15.02 26.99 4.79
C LYS A 910 -16.28 27.79 4.43
N GLU A 911 -17.41 27.52 5.07
CA GLU A 911 -18.67 28.25 4.85
C GLU A 911 -18.52 29.75 5.18
N ARG A 912 -17.88 30.10 6.30
CA ARG A 912 -17.57 31.51 6.68
C ARG A 912 -16.68 32.22 5.65
N GLN A 913 -15.82 31.50 4.95
CA GLN A 913 -15.03 32.09 3.87
C GLN A 913 -15.90 32.42 2.65
N CYS A 914 -16.91 31.58 2.35
CA CYS A 914 -17.89 31.83 1.30
C CYS A 914 -18.83 33.01 1.62
N GLU A 915 -19.08 33.29 2.90
CA GLU A 915 -19.83 34.47 3.32
C GLU A 915 -19.13 35.80 2.95
N LYS A 916 -17.82 35.77 2.72
CA LYS A 916 -17.04 36.92 2.23
C LYS A 916 -17.14 37.09 0.71
N VAL A 917 -17.61 36.09 -0.03
CA VAL A 917 -17.76 36.15 -1.49
C VAL A 917 -18.93 37.04 -1.88
N LYS A 918 -18.66 38.04 -2.75
CA LYS A 918 -19.66 38.98 -3.24
C LYS A 918 -20.65 38.29 -4.20
N ILE A 919 -21.83 37.92 -3.68
CA ILE A 919 -22.91 37.31 -4.49
C ILE A 919 -23.49 38.35 -5.47
N PRO A 920 -23.59 38.04 -6.78
CA PRO A 920 -24.25 38.91 -7.75
C PRO A 920 -25.68 39.28 -7.33
N LYS A 921 -26.05 40.56 -7.45
CA LYS A 921 -27.36 41.09 -7.02
C LYS A 921 -28.56 40.27 -7.54
N LYS A 922 -28.44 39.68 -8.73
CA LYS A 922 -29.48 38.84 -9.36
C LYS A 922 -29.83 37.57 -8.57
N PHE A 923 -28.85 36.92 -7.90
CA PHE A 923 -29.10 35.72 -7.10
C PHE A 923 -29.71 36.06 -5.73
N LYS A 924 -29.39 37.22 -5.17
CA LYS A 924 -30.04 37.72 -3.94
C LYS A 924 -31.54 37.96 -4.15
N LYS A 925 -31.92 38.48 -5.33
CA LYS A 925 -33.32 38.78 -5.69
C LYS A 925 -34.22 37.55 -5.86
N VAL A 926 -33.65 36.38 -6.12
CA VAL A 926 -34.41 35.12 -6.32
C VAL A 926 -34.27 34.17 -5.13
N SER A 927 -33.62 34.60 -4.04
CA SER A 927 -33.42 33.79 -2.84
C SER A 927 -34.65 33.83 -1.93
N ARG A 928 -35.05 32.67 -1.40
CA ARG A 928 -36.07 32.57 -0.34
C ARG A 928 -35.57 33.14 0.99
N SER A 929 -34.26 33.09 1.23
CA SER A 929 -33.63 33.62 2.45
C SER A 929 -32.44 34.51 2.07
N PRO A 930 -32.68 35.76 1.60
CA PRO A 930 -31.64 36.65 1.12
C PRO A 930 -30.57 36.91 2.19
N GLY A 931 -29.31 36.60 1.88
CA GLY A 931 -28.18 36.83 2.78
C GLY A 931 -27.90 35.71 3.80
N VAL A 932 -28.89 34.86 4.08
CA VAL A 932 -28.80 33.73 5.02
C VAL A 932 -28.33 32.45 4.30
N ILE A 933 -29.11 31.96 3.33
CA ILE A 933 -28.72 30.80 2.51
C ILE A 933 -28.35 31.28 1.12
N ARG A 934 -27.09 31.07 0.74
CA ARG A 934 -26.51 31.57 -0.51
C ARG A 934 -26.35 30.44 -1.52
N CYS A 935 -26.56 30.76 -2.79
CA CYS A 935 -26.29 29.87 -3.91
C CYS A 935 -24.81 29.98 -4.28
N ASN A 936 -24.13 28.85 -4.51
CA ASN A 936 -22.76 28.90 -5.04
C ASN A 936 -22.80 29.34 -6.52
N PRO A 937 -22.24 30.50 -6.90
CA PRO A 937 -22.31 30.96 -8.29
C PRO A 937 -21.55 30.07 -9.28
N ALA A 938 -20.55 29.30 -8.81
CA ALA A 938 -19.71 28.47 -9.67
C ALA A 938 -20.44 27.24 -10.23
N THR A 939 -21.41 26.71 -9.48
CA THR A 939 -22.20 25.52 -9.82
C THR A 939 -23.68 25.85 -10.05
N ALA A 940 -24.04 27.14 -10.06
CA ALA A 940 -25.43 27.59 -10.18
C ALA A 940 -26.06 27.14 -11.50
N VAL A 941 -27.33 26.73 -11.44
CA VAL A 941 -28.11 26.39 -12.64
C VAL A 941 -28.36 27.67 -13.44
N SER A 942 -27.92 27.67 -14.69
CA SER A 942 -28.15 28.79 -15.60
C SER A 942 -28.42 28.30 -17.02
N TYR A 943 -29.47 28.82 -17.63
CA TYR A 943 -29.87 28.52 -18.99
C TYR A 943 -30.17 29.81 -19.77
N LYS A 944 -29.88 29.83 -21.08
CA LYS A 944 -30.30 30.92 -21.98
C LYS A 944 -31.72 30.62 -22.50
N TYR A 945 -32.67 31.55 -22.35
CA TYR A 945 -34.03 31.38 -22.85
C TYR A 945 -34.50 32.64 -23.59
N GLY A 946 -35.20 32.49 -24.72
CA GLY A 946 -35.63 33.62 -25.56
C GLY A 946 -34.60 34.01 -26.64
N ILE A 947 -34.99 34.95 -27.50
CA ILE A 947 -34.25 35.34 -28.72
C ILE A 947 -33.10 36.33 -28.41
N PHE A 948 -33.14 37.00 -27.26
CA PHE A 948 -32.17 38.03 -26.90
C PHE A 948 -30.96 37.47 -26.10
N PRO A 949 -29.73 37.94 -26.32
CA PRO A 949 -28.51 37.40 -25.67
C PRO A 949 -28.46 37.53 -24.15
N TRP A 950 -29.19 38.49 -23.58
CA TRP A 950 -29.20 38.83 -22.14
C TRP A 950 -30.25 38.08 -21.31
N THR A 951 -31.16 37.33 -21.93
CA THR A 951 -32.20 36.59 -21.20
C THR A 951 -31.67 35.25 -20.68
N ARG A 952 -30.97 35.29 -19.53
CA ARG A 952 -30.53 34.09 -18.79
C ARG A 952 -31.46 33.82 -17.61
N LEU A 953 -31.85 32.55 -17.45
CA LEU A 953 -32.55 32.06 -16.26
C LEU A 953 -31.63 32.26 -15.06
N THR A 954 -32.16 32.96 -14.07
CA THR A 954 -31.53 33.14 -12.75
C THR A 954 -32.46 32.50 -11.74
N ILE A 955 -32.01 31.39 -11.16
CA ILE A 955 -32.72 30.65 -10.13
C ILE A 955 -31.72 30.25 -9.04
N HIS A 956 -32.19 30.10 -7.80
CA HIS A 956 -31.37 29.66 -6.68
C HIS A 956 -31.32 28.13 -6.64
N ALA A 957 -30.46 27.57 -7.49
CA ALA A 957 -30.27 26.14 -7.64
C ALA A 957 -28.82 25.83 -8.06
N ASN A 958 -28.31 24.66 -7.68
CA ASN A 958 -26.96 24.20 -7.98
C ASN A 958 -26.95 22.79 -8.59
N TRP A 959 -26.01 22.55 -9.51
CA TRP A 959 -25.73 21.23 -10.06
C TRP A 959 -24.88 20.39 -9.12
N ILE A 960 -25.24 19.12 -8.99
CA ILE A 960 -24.47 18.11 -8.25
C ILE A 960 -24.41 16.85 -9.10
N VAL A 961 -23.22 16.27 -9.26
CA VAL A 961 -23.00 15.09 -10.11
C VAL A 961 -22.27 14.03 -9.28
N THR A 962 -22.88 12.85 -9.16
CA THR A 962 -22.31 11.69 -8.44
C THR A 962 -21.20 11.02 -9.26
N ALA A 963 -20.42 10.13 -8.63
CA ALA A 963 -19.32 9.43 -9.29
C ALA A 963 -19.75 8.50 -10.44
N ASP A 964 -20.97 7.95 -10.41
CA ASP A 964 -21.56 7.17 -11.51
C ASP A 964 -22.14 8.05 -12.65
N GLY A 965 -22.18 9.37 -12.45
CA GLY A 965 -22.58 10.36 -13.45
C GLY A 965 -24.06 10.76 -13.40
N LYS A 966 -24.78 10.41 -12.33
CA LYS A 966 -26.14 10.90 -12.08
C LYS A 966 -26.12 12.40 -11.79
N GLU A 967 -27.00 13.14 -12.46
CA GLU A 967 -27.14 14.58 -12.27
C GLU A 967 -28.31 14.90 -11.33
N PHE A 968 -28.04 15.69 -10.30
CA PHE A 968 -29.02 16.27 -9.39
C PHE A 968 -29.03 17.80 -9.52
N ILE A 969 -30.21 18.40 -9.31
CA ILE A 969 -30.38 19.83 -9.13
C ILE A 969 -30.88 20.07 -7.72
N ALA A 970 -30.02 20.61 -6.86
CA ALA A 970 -30.40 21.06 -5.52
C ALA A 970 -30.94 22.49 -5.61
N THR A 971 -32.22 22.69 -5.34
CA THR A 971 -32.88 24.01 -5.44
C THR A 971 -33.67 24.34 -4.18
N GLN A 972 -33.82 25.63 -3.87
CA GLN A 972 -34.80 26.06 -2.88
C GLN A 972 -36.23 25.80 -3.39
N ALA A 973 -37.20 25.75 -2.48
CA ALA A 973 -38.61 25.72 -2.85
C ALA A 973 -39.03 26.99 -3.62
N PRO A 974 -39.91 26.88 -4.62
CA PRO A 974 -40.50 28.03 -5.31
C PRO A 974 -41.12 29.03 -4.33
N VAL A 975 -40.97 30.31 -4.64
CA VAL A 975 -41.46 31.45 -3.86
C VAL A 975 -42.58 32.12 -4.63
N LYS A 976 -43.67 32.53 -3.95
CA LYS A 976 -44.76 33.32 -4.51
C LYS A 976 -44.66 34.78 -4.07
N ASN A 977 -45.30 35.69 -4.80
CA ASN A 977 -45.28 37.14 -4.45
C ASN A 977 -45.85 37.41 -3.05
N GLU A 978 -46.79 36.57 -2.62
CA GLU A 978 -47.42 36.59 -1.29
C GLU A 978 -46.41 36.43 -0.15
N ASP A 979 -45.21 35.91 -0.43
CA ASP A 979 -44.16 35.66 0.54
C ASP A 979 -43.25 36.89 0.78
N GLY A 980 -43.62 38.07 0.24
CA GLY A 980 -42.84 39.32 0.34
C GLY A 980 -41.55 39.32 -0.49
N LEU A 981 -41.40 38.33 -1.37
CA LEU A 981 -40.20 38.04 -2.16
C LEU A 981 -40.59 37.86 -3.64
N ARG A 982 -39.60 37.88 -4.54
CA ARG A 982 -39.86 37.73 -5.98
C ARG A 982 -40.48 36.36 -6.27
N ASN A 983 -41.60 36.34 -7.00
CA ASN A 983 -42.15 35.09 -7.52
C ASN A 983 -41.15 34.36 -8.44
N THR A 984 -40.95 33.08 -8.18
CA THR A 984 -39.98 32.20 -8.87
C THR A 984 -40.61 30.91 -9.40
N ASP A 985 -41.94 30.76 -9.35
CA ASP A 985 -42.65 29.57 -9.86
C ASP A 985 -42.43 29.35 -11.37
N VAL A 986 -42.48 30.40 -12.17
CA VAL A 986 -42.18 30.38 -13.61
C VAL A 986 -40.72 30.01 -13.85
N ASP A 987 -39.81 30.54 -13.03
CA ASP A 987 -38.38 30.27 -13.13
C ASP A 987 -38.08 28.80 -12.77
N PHE A 988 -38.80 28.23 -11.79
CA PHE A 988 -38.71 26.82 -11.41
C PHE A 988 -39.18 25.89 -12.51
N TRP A 989 -40.39 26.09 -13.06
CA TRP A 989 -40.87 25.24 -14.17
C TRP A 989 -40.02 25.38 -15.42
N ARG A 990 -39.55 26.60 -15.71
CA ARG A 990 -38.58 26.81 -16.78
C ARG A 990 -37.31 26.00 -16.53
N MET A 991 -36.79 25.96 -15.30
CA MET A 991 -35.63 25.12 -14.95
C MET A 991 -35.92 23.63 -15.18
N VAL A 992 -37.05 23.11 -14.71
CA VAL A 992 -37.45 21.69 -14.86
C VAL A 992 -37.51 21.29 -16.35
N ILE A 993 -38.16 22.10 -17.18
CA ILE A 993 -38.29 21.81 -18.61
C ILE A 993 -36.94 21.92 -19.33
N MET A 994 -36.15 22.97 -19.05
CA MET A 994 -34.86 23.19 -19.70
C MET A 994 -33.79 22.18 -19.31
N SER A 995 -33.84 21.66 -18.08
CA SER A 995 -32.99 20.55 -17.64
C SER A 995 -33.41 19.21 -18.20
N LYS A 996 -34.56 19.15 -18.89
CA LYS A 996 -35.18 17.92 -19.36
C LYS A 996 -35.49 16.94 -18.23
N SER A 997 -35.54 17.41 -16.98
CA SER A 997 -35.92 16.61 -15.82
C SER A 997 -37.33 16.07 -15.97
N ASP A 998 -37.54 14.81 -15.63
CA ASP A 998 -38.83 14.13 -15.56
C ASP A 998 -39.21 13.78 -14.11
N THR A 999 -38.37 14.13 -13.14
CA THR A 999 -38.49 13.69 -11.74
C THR A 999 -38.21 14.87 -10.80
N ILE A 1000 -39.18 15.18 -9.94
CA ILE A 1000 -39.06 16.16 -8.85
C ILE A 1000 -39.19 15.43 -7.52
N VAL A 1001 -38.31 15.74 -6.57
CA VAL A 1001 -38.36 15.28 -5.19
C VAL A 1001 -38.52 16.48 -4.27
N MET A 1002 -39.63 16.52 -3.56
CA MET A 1002 -40.00 17.53 -2.58
C MET A 1002 -39.86 16.94 -1.18
N LEU A 1003 -38.95 17.49 -0.38
CA LEU A 1003 -38.61 17.02 0.96
C LEU A 1003 -39.16 17.95 2.06
N CYS A 1004 -40.24 18.66 1.76
CA CYS A 1004 -40.94 19.54 2.69
C CYS A 1004 -42.44 19.51 2.44
N LYS A 1005 -43.20 20.03 3.41
CA LYS A 1005 -44.62 20.36 3.22
C LYS A 1005 -44.76 21.78 2.64
N LYS A 1006 -45.99 22.18 2.31
CA LYS A 1006 -46.30 23.57 1.95
C LYS A 1006 -46.16 24.50 3.17
N MET A 1007 -46.73 24.08 4.29
CA MET A 1007 -46.65 24.75 5.59
C MET A 1007 -45.97 23.83 6.59
N GLU A 1008 -45.06 24.36 7.41
CA GLU A 1008 -44.40 23.62 8.49
C GLU A 1008 -44.40 24.45 9.77
N MET A 1009 -44.51 23.77 10.91
CA MET A 1009 -44.42 24.39 12.23
C MET A 1009 -42.95 24.58 12.61
N PHE A 1010 -42.59 25.80 13.00
CA PHE A 1010 -41.29 26.14 13.56
C PHE A 1010 -41.52 26.97 14.82
N GLU A 1011 -40.95 26.57 15.97
CA GLU A 1011 -41.14 27.26 17.27
C GLU A 1011 -42.62 27.56 17.62
N GLY A 1012 -43.52 26.63 17.32
CA GLY A 1012 -44.96 26.79 17.63
C GLY A 1012 -45.73 27.74 16.69
N LYS A 1013 -45.10 28.25 15.63
CA LYS A 1013 -45.74 29.07 14.59
C LYS A 1013 -45.70 28.37 13.24
N GLU A 1014 -46.77 28.50 12.46
CA GLU A 1014 -46.86 27.92 11.13
C GLU A 1014 -46.19 28.86 10.10
N PHE A 1015 -45.25 28.32 9.32
CA PHE A 1015 -44.54 29.06 8.28
C PHE A 1015 -44.74 28.42 6.92
N ARG A 1016 -44.90 29.26 5.89
CA ARG A 1016 -44.94 28.81 4.50
C ARG A 1016 -43.52 28.53 4.01
N VAL A 1017 -43.18 27.25 3.93
CA VAL A 1017 -41.84 26.79 3.54
C VAL A 1017 -41.75 26.39 2.07
N CYS A 1018 -42.88 26.24 1.37
CA CYS A 1018 -42.93 26.08 -0.09
C CYS A 1018 -44.10 26.87 -0.69
N GLY A 1019 -43.83 27.62 -1.76
CA GLY A 1019 -44.87 28.27 -2.57
C GLY A 1019 -45.52 27.26 -3.52
N GLU A 1020 -46.79 27.47 -3.87
CA GLU A 1020 -47.55 26.54 -4.71
C GLU A 1020 -47.06 26.56 -6.16
N TYR A 1021 -46.43 25.47 -6.60
CA TYR A 1021 -46.00 25.31 -7.99
C TYR A 1021 -46.68 24.13 -8.69
N PHE A 1022 -47.52 23.38 -7.99
CA PHE A 1022 -48.34 22.31 -8.53
C PHE A 1022 -49.65 22.24 -7.74
N SER A 1023 -50.64 21.51 -8.25
CA SER A 1023 -51.87 21.23 -7.50
C SER A 1023 -51.74 19.95 -6.67
N GLU A 1024 -52.09 19.97 -5.39
CA GLU A 1024 -51.96 18.76 -4.55
C GLU A 1024 -53.05 17.71 -4.85
N GLU A 1025 -54.22 18.16 -5.31
CA GLU A 1025 -55.40 17.35 -5.60
C GLU A 1025 -55.36 16.74 -7.01
N GLU A 1026 -55.80 15.49 -7.13
CA GLU A 1026 -55.94 14.83 -8.45
C GLU A 1026 -56.98 15.53 -9.32
N ALA A 1027 -56.78 15.51 -10.64
CA ALA A 1027 -57.63 16.12 -11.66
C ALA A 1027 -57.81 17.65 -11.53
N THR A 1028 -56.96 18.32 -10.77
CA THR A 1028 -56.94 19.78 -10.66
C THR A 1028 -55.69 20.36 -11.32
N GLN A 1029 -55.73 21.65 -11.66
CA GLN A 1029 -54.61 22.34 -12.30
C GLN A 1029 -54.37 23.72 -11.71
N ILE A 1030 -53.12 24.17 -11.76
CA ILE A 1030 -52.75 25.54 -11.43
C ILE A 1030 -52.03 26.22 -12.59
N GLN A 1031 -52.08 27.55 -12.59
CA GLN A 1031 -51.36 28.37 -13.56
C GLN A 1031 -50.09 28.96 -12.93
N CYS A 1032 -48.93 28.62 -13.47
CA CYS A 1032 -47.63 29.19 -13.11
C CYS A 1032 -47.10 30.02 -14.28
N GLY A 1033 -47.54 31.29 -14.36
CA GLY A 1033 -47.26 32.16 -15.50
C GLY A 1033 -47.74 31.53 -16.81
N PRO A 1034 -46.87 31.20 -17.78
CA PRO A 1034 -47.30 30.59 -19.03
C PRO A 1034 -47.42 29.06 -18.98
N TYR A 1035 -47.12 28.43 -17.84
CA TYR A 1035 -47.22 26.98 -17.66
C TYR A 1035 -48.55 26.63 -16.96
N THR A 1036 -49.28 25.68 -17.52
CA THR A 1036 -50.44 25.05 -16.88
C THR A 1036 -50.01 23.70 -16.33
N ILE A 1037 -50.13 23.51 -15.02
CA ILE A 1037 -49.68 22.30 -14.32
C ILE A 1037 -50.91 21.55 -13.84
N ALA A 1038 -51.24 20.44 -14.50
CA ALA A 1038 -52.34 19.57 -14.11
C ALA A 1038 -51.82 18.35 -13.35
N THR A 1039 -52.42 18.03 -12.21
CA THR A 1039 -52.11 16.82 -11.44
C THR A 1039 -53.00 15.70 -11.94
N LEU A 1040 -52.43 14.77 -12.71
CA LEU A 1040 -53.19 13.72 -13.38
C LEU A 1040 -53.53 12.55 -12.46
N CYS A 1041 -52.63 12.22 -11.54
CA CYS A 1041 -52.75 11.07 -10.66
C CYS A 1041 -52.00 11.33 -9.35
N VAL A 1042 -52.60 10.93 -8.22
CA VAL A 1042 -51.98 10.96 -6.90
C VAL A 1042 -52.03 9.55 -6.31
N MET A 1043 -50.87 8.98 -6.00
CA MET A 1043 -50.75 7.65 -5.39
C MET A 1043 -49.92 7.73 -4.12
N PRO A 1044 -50.36 7.13 -3.01
CA PRO A 1044 -49.46 6.87 -1.89
C PRO A 1044 -48.42 5.83 -2.34
N LEU A 1045 -47.15 6.15 -2.14
CA LEU A 1045 -46.08 5.15 -2.12
C LEU A 1045 -45.91 4.69 -0.66
N ALA A 1046 -45.29 3.53 -0.43
CA ALA A 1046 -45.02 3.05 0.92
C ALA A 1046 -44.33 4.12 1.79
N ASN A 1047 -44.70 4.17 3.07
CA ASN A 1047 -44.02 4.90 4.14
C ASN A 1047 -43.84 6.42 3.93
N ASP A 1048 -44.94 7.19 3.98
CA ASP A 1048 -44.97 8.66 4.02
C ASP A 1048 -44.45 9.40 2.77
N VAL A 1049 -44.42 8.73 1.61
CA VAL A 1049 -44.10 9.34 0.31
C VAL A 1049 -45.33 9.39 -0.57
N ILE A 1050 -45.66 10.57 -1.09
CA ILE A 1050 -46.73 10.76 -2.07
C ILE A 1050 -46.11 10.86 -3.46
N LYS A 1051 -46.56 10.02 -4.39
CA LYS A 1051 -46.17 10.07 -5.80
C LYS A 1051 -47.29 10.71 -6.61
N ARG A 1052 -46.97 11.70 -7.44
CA ARG A 1052 -47.89 12.35 -8.37
C ARG A 1052 -47.37 12.30 -9.79
N THR A 1053 -48.28 12.20 -10.74
CA THR A 1053 -48.00 12.45 -12.16
C THR A 1053 -48.52 13.83 -12.53
N LEU A 1054 -47.61 14.75 -12.86
CA LEU A 1054 -47.93 16.11 -13.24
C LEU A 1054 -47.81 16.27 -14.76
N SER A 1055 -48.82 16.85 -15.40
CA SER A 1055 -48.77 17.26 -16.80
C SER A 1055 -48.49 18.76 -16.88
N VAL A 1056 -47.36 19.11 -17.47
CA VAL A 1056 -46.89 20.48 -17.63
C VAL A 1056 -47.10 20.90 -19.07
N THR A 1057 -48.04 21.81 -19.29
CA THR A 1057 -48.37 22.33 -20.62
C THR A 1057 -47.88 23.77 -20.78
N TYR A 1058 -47.16 24.03 -21.87
CA TYR A 1058 -46.73 25.36 -22.31
C TYR A 1058 -46.94 25.49 -23.81
N LYS A 1059 -47.88 26.34 -24.24
CA LYS A 1059 -48.31 26.45 -25.65
C LYS A 1059 -48.69 25.06 -26.20
N ASN A 1060 -48.05 24.60 -27.27
CA ASN A 1060 -48.31 23.30 -27.91
C ASN A 1060 -47.40 22.17 -27.39
N PHE A 1061 -46.70 22.38 -26.28
CA PHE A 1061 -45.81 21.39 -25.67
C PHE A 1061 -46.38 20.93 -24.32
N THR A 1062 -46.56 19.62 -24.17
CA THR A 1062 -46.99 18.99 -22.92
C THR A 1062 -45.95 17.95 -22.51
N LYS A 1063 -45.60 17.92 -21.22
CA LYS A 1063 -44.65 16.96 -20.65
C LYS A 1063 -45.15 16.42 -19.32
N GLU A 1064 -45.08 15.10 -19.17
CA GLU A 1064 -45.32 14.44 -17.89
C GLU A 1064 -44.08 14.47 -16.99
N ILE A 1065 -44.29 14.77 -15.72
CA ILE A 1065 -43.28 14.85 -14.66
C ILE A 1065 -43.76 14.00 -13.49
N THR A 1066 -42.92 13.09 -13.02
CA THR A 1066 -43.16 12.37 -11.77
C THR A 1066 -42.71 13.22 -10.60
N HIS A 1067 -43.61 13.50 -9.67
CA HIS A 1067 -43.34 14.28 -8.46
C HIS A 1067 -43.45 13.39 -7.23
N TYR A 1068 -42.37 13.30 -6.46
CA TYR A 1068 -42.34 12.59 -5.19
C TYR A 1068 -42.30 13.62 -4.06
N GLN A 1069 -43.15 13.45 -3.05
CA GLN A 1069 -43.16 14.29 -1.86
C GLN A 1069 -43.00 13.44 -0.60
N PHE A 1070 -41.91 13.63 0.13
CA PHE A 1070 -41.74 13.03 1.46
C PHE A 1070 -42.40 13.95 2.49
N VAL A 1071 -43.51 13.51 3.08
CA VAL A 1071 -44.30 14.38 3.98
C VAL A 1071 -43.87 14.31 5.45
N ASN A 1072 -43.13 13.28 5.87
CA ASN A 1072 -42.72 13.07 7.27
C ASN A 1072 -41.22 13.37 7.53
N TRP A 1073 -40.69 14.45 6.97
CA TRP A 1073 -39.32 14.92 7.24
C TRP A 1073 -39.34 16.31 7.88
N SER A 1074 -39.18 16.37 9.20
CA SER A 1074 -39.25 17.63 9.95
C SER A 1074 -38.06 18.57 9.66
N LEU A 1075 -38.25 19.87 9.89
CA LEU A 1075 -37.27 20.92 9.59
C LEU A 1075 -36.05 20.89 10.52
N SER A 1076 -36.22 20.41 11.76
CA SER A 1076 -35.19 20.40 12.81
C SER A 1076 -34.54 19.03 13.05
N SER A 1077 -34.88 18.01 12.25
CA SER A 1077 -34.40 16.63 12.45
C SER A 1077 -33.82 16.02 11.18
N HIS A 1078 -32.99 14.99 11.37
CA HIS A 1078 -32.71 14.01 10.32
C HIS A 1078 -34.00 13.22 9.96
N PRO A 1079 -34.06 12.53 8.81
CA PRO A 1079 -35.19 11.66 8.45
C PRO A 1079 -35.53 10.63 9.53
N PRO A 1080 -36.80 10.20 9.63
CA PRO A 1080 -37.22 9.22 10.64
C PRO A 1080 -36.43 7.90 10.55
N ASP A 1081 -36.09 7.46 9.35
CA ASP A 1081 -35.32 6.24 9.10
C ASP A 1081 -34.61 6.26 7.73
N HIS A 1082 -33.65 5.34 7.55
CA HIS A 1082 -32.94 5.18 6.27
C HIS A 1082 -33.71 4.35 5.25
N ALA A 1083 -34.61 3.45 5.66
CA ALA A 1083 -35.26 2.51 4.76
C ALA A 1083 -36.13 3.24 3.73
N ASN A 1084 -36.96 4.18 4.20
CA ASN A 1084 -37.89 4.94 3.38
C ASN A 1084 -37.17 5.89 2.43
N VAL A 1085 -36.11 6.54 2.91
CA VAL A 1085 -35.30 7.45 2.10
C VAL A 1085 -34.53 6.68 1.01
N LEU A 1086 -34.01 5.49 1.32
CA LEU A 1086 -33.31 4.65 0.35
C LEU A 1086 -34.26 4.01 -0.67
N GLU A 1087 -35.50 3.69 -0.28
CA GLU A 1087 -36.53 3.23 -1.21
C GLU A 1087 -36.95 4.34 -2.19
N LEU A 1088 -37.19 5.55 -1.67
CA LEU A 1088 -37.42 6.72 -2.51
C LEU A 1088 -36.21 7.00 -3.43
N MET A 1089 -34.98 6.91 -2.90
CA MET A 1089 -33.76 7.06 -3.70
C MET A 1089 -33.73 6.03 -4.84
N LYS A 1090 -34.05 4.77 -4.57
CA LYS A 1090 -34.11 3.69 -5.58
C LYS A 1090 -35.11 4.00 -6.68
N GLU A 1091 -36.29 4.52 -6.35
CA GLU A 1091 -37.31 4.89 -7.34
C GLU A 1091 -36.87 6.07 -8.22
N VAL A 1092 -36.32 7.13 -7.63
CA VAL A 1092 -35.87 8.30 -8.41
C VAL A 1092 -34.61 7.99 -9.23
N TYR A 1093 -33.78 7.04 -8.77
CA TYR A 1093 -32.57 6.65 -9.49
C TYR A 1093 -32.86 5.96 -10.83
N LYS A 1094 -34.05 5.40 -11.03
CA LYS A 1094 -34.49 4.79 -12.30
C LYS A 1094 -34.50 5.76 -13.48
N SER A 1095 -34.69 7.06 -13.25
CA SER A 1095 -34.66 8.07 -14.32
C SER A 1095 -33.24 8.27 -14.86
N ASN A 1096 -33.05 8.37 -16.18
CA ASN A 1096 -31.73 8.74 -16.75
C ASN A 1096 -31.61 10.26 -17.00
N LYS A 1097 -32.53 11.06 -16.48
CA LYS A 1097 -32.56 12.53 -16.58
C LYS A 1097 -32.13 13.18 -15.26
N PRO A 1098 -31.82 14.49 -15.24
CA PRO A 1098 -31.54 15.20 -14.00
C PRO A 1098 -32.70 15.10 -13.01
N ILE A 1099 -32.41 14.79 -11.75
CA ILE A 1099 -33.40 14.77 -10.67
C ILE A 1099 -33.42 16.15 -10.01
N VAL A 1100 -34.57 16.81 -9.98
CA VAL A 1100 -34.74 18.07 -9.24
C VAL A 1100 -35.11 17.72 -7.80
N VAL A 1101 -34.28 18.13 -6.84
CA VAL A 1101 -34.53 17.90 -5.41
C VAL A 1101 -34.62 19.24 -4.71
N HIS A 1102 -35.67 19.42 -3.92
CA HIS A 1102 -35.83 20.62 -3.12
C HIS A 1102 -36.43 20.31 -1.75
N CYS A 1103 -36.09 21.17 -0.80
CA CYS A 1103 -36.78 21.32 0.48
C CYS A 1103 -37.18 22.81 0.58
N THR A 1104 -37.09 23.42 1.77
CA THR A 1104 -37.33 24.86 1.95
C THR A 1104 -36.26 25.70 1.26
N ASP A 1105 -35.00 25.48 1.59
CA ASP A 1105 -33.85 26.31 1.19
C ASP A 1105 -32.94 25.61 0.16
N GLY A 1106 -33.17 24.33 -0.12
CA GLY A 1106 -32.36 23.53 -1.04
C GLY A 1106 -30.96 23.25 -0.51
N ALA A 1107 -30.75 23.37 0.80
CA ALA A 1107 -29.49 23.10 1.48
C ALA A 1107 -29.64 21.89 2.41
N ALA A 1108 -30.35 21.99 3.54
CA ALA A 1108 -30.36 20.94 4.57
C ALA A 1108 -30.83 19.54 4.08
N ARG A 1109 -32.15 19.30 4.10
CA ARG A 1109 -32.77 18.01 3.73
C ARG A 1109 -32.43 17.57 2.30
N THR A 1110 -32.35 18.55 1.40
CA THR A 1110 -31.96 18.33 0.00
C THR A 1110 -30.56 17.71 -0.09
N MET A 1111 -29.60 18.24 0.67
CA MET A 1111 -28.24 17.71 0.64
C MET A 1111 -28.10 16.42 1.42
N ASP A 1112 -28.85 16.20 2.50
CA ASP A 1112 -28.88 14.89 3.18
C ASP A 1112 -29.34 13.78 2.23
N PHE A 1113 -30.40 14.03 1.45
CA PHE A 1113 -30.91 13.09 0.45
C PHE A 1113 -29.89 12.82 -0.65
N ILE A 1114 -29.32 13.87 -1.25
CA ILE A 1114 -28.33 13.74 -2.33
C ILE A 1114 -27.03 13.08 -1.82
N ALA A 1115 -26.62 13.39 -0.58
CA ALA A 1115 -25.38 12.90 0.01
C ALA A 1115 -25.37 11.39 0.22
N LEU A 1116 -26.51 10.78 0.58
CA LEU A 1116 -26.62 9.32 0.72
C LEU A 1116 -26.09 8.57 -0.51
N ARG A 1117 -26.40 9.09 -1.69
CA ARG A 1117 -26.02 8.46 -2.95
C ARG A 1117 -24.70 9.00 -3.49
N TYR A 1118 -24.43 10.29 -3.34
CA TYR A 1118 -23.15 10.87 -3.73
C TYR A 1118 -21.99 10.23 -2.98
N ILE A 1119 -22.07 10.14 -1.64
CA ILE A 1119 -20.99 9.58 -0.82
C ILE A 1119 -20.88 8.08 -1.03
N TYR A 1120 -22.00 7.36 -1.15
CA TYR A 1120 -21.97 5.94 -1.50
C TYR A 1120 -21.20 5.70 -2.80
N GLU A 1121 -21.48 6.45 -3.87
CA GLU A 1121 -20.79 6.31 -5.14
C GLU A 1121 -19.30 6.72 -5.08
N GLU A 1122 -18.95 7.70 -4.24
CA GLU A 1122 -17.53 8.03 -4.01
C GLU A 1122 -16.79 6.90 -3.28
N VAL A 1123 -17.43 6.25 -2.31
CA VAL A 1123 -16.86 5.12 -1.54
C VAL A 1123 -16.77 3.85 -2.38
N ILE A 1124 -17.78 3.55 -3.21
CA ILE A 1124 -17.73 2.43 -4.16
C ILE A 1124 -16.63 2.65 -5.22
N ARG A 1125 -16.37 3.90 -5.61
CA ARG A 1125 -15.28 4.21 -6.54
C ARG A 1125 -13.91 4.09 -5.88
N ASP A 1126 -13.77 4.55 -4.64
CA ASP A 1126 -12.51 4.60 -3.88
C ASP A 1126 -12.79 4.49 -2.37
N ALA A 1127 -12.57 3.30 -1.81
CA ALA A 1127 -12.78 3.04 -0.39
C ALA A 1127 -11.66 3.59 0.51
N THR A 1128 -10.64 4.27 -0.03
CA THR A 1128 -9.67 5.03 0.76
C THR A 1128 -10.16 6.43 1.12
N ILE A 1129 -11.26 6.89 0.51
CA ILE A 1129 -11.79 8.23 0.71
C ILE A 1129 -12.26 8.47 2.16
N VAL A 1130 -11.82 9.58 2.72
CA VAL A 1130 -12.25 10.03 4.06
C VAL A 1130 -13.65 10.64 3.97
N PHE A 1131 -14.54 10.24 4.88
CA PHE A 1131 -15.93 10.71 4.90
C PHE A 1131 -16.04 12.24 4.95
N GLY A 1132 -15.22 12.91 5.78
CA GLY A 1132 -15.18 14.36 5.89
C GLY A 1132 -14.83 15.08 4.57
N ASP A 1133 -13.97 14.50 3.74
CA ASP A 1133 -13.63 15.07 2.42
C ASP A 1133 -14.82 15.00 1.46
N CYS A 1134 -15.63 13.94 1.55
CA CYS A 1134 -16.88 13.85 0.79
C CYS A 1134 -17.84 14.97 1.19
N CYS A 1135 -17.95 15.27 2.50
CA CYS A 1135 -18.75 16.38 2.99
C CYS A 1135 -18.26 17.74 2.45
N LEU A 1136 -16.94 17.95 2.35
CA LEU A 1136 -16.36 19.17 1.79
C LEU A 1136 -16.62 19.31 0.30
N LYS A 1137 -16.50 18.22 -0.48
CA LYS A 1137 -16.83 18.20 -1.93
C LYS A 1137 -18.30 18.54 -2.19
N LEU A 1138 -19.22 17.96 -1.41
CA LEU A 1138 -20.65 18.27 -1.50
C LEU A 1138 -20.94 19.74 -1.19
N ARG A 1139 -20.30 20.28 -0.14
CA ARG A 1139 -20.36 21.70 0.20
C ARG A 1139 -19.83 22.60 -0.90
N ASP A 1140 -18.76 22.21 -1.60
CA ASP A 1140 -18.25 22.94 -2.76
C ASP A 1140 -19.27 22.95 -3.92
N CYS A 1141 -20.12 21.93 -4.02
CA CYS A 1141 -21.23 21.91 -5.00
C CYS A 1141 -22.40 22.81 -4.56
N ARG A 1142 -22.87 22.68 -3.31
CA ARG A 1142 -23.97 23.47 -2.73
C ARG A 1142 -23.55 23.95 -1.34
N TRP A 1143 -23.36 25.25 -1.21
CA TRP A 1143 -23.07 25.87 0.09
C TRP A 1143 -24.14 25.52 1.12
N TYR A 1144 -23.75 25.39 2.39
CA TYR A 1144 -24.60 24.96 3.51
C TYR A 1144 -25.10 23.48 3.44
N SER A 1145 -24.35 22.58 2.77
CA SER A 1145 -24.76 21.16 2.59
C SER A 1145 -24.92 20.34 3.86
N PHE A 1146 -24.22 20.68 4.95
CA PHE A 1146 -24.38 20.06 6.26
C PHE A 1146 -24.44 21.18 7.29
N GLN A 1147 -25.57 21.32 7.97
CA GLN A 1147 -25.84 22.38 8.93
C GLN A 1147 -25.52 21.98 10.38
N ASN A 1148 -25.42 20.68 10.68
CA ASN A 1148 -24.99 20.17 11.98
C ASN A 1148 -24.35 18.77 11.87
N ALA A 1149 -23.66 18.33 12.92
CA ALA A 1149 -23.02 17.02 13.01
C ALA A 1149 -24.02 15.86 12.80
N ILE A 1150 -25.24 15.97 13.34
CA ILE A 1150 -26.30 14.94 13.26
C ILE A 1150 -26.64 14.59 11.81
N GLN A 1151 -26.69 15.56 10.91
CA GLN A 1151 -26.91 15.32 9.48
C GLN A 1151 -25.81 14.45 8.88
N SER A 1152 -24.55 14.77 9.17
CA SER A 1152 -23.41 14.00 8.67
C SER A 1152 -23.31 12.60 9.31
N GLN A 1153 -23.67 12.45 10.60
CA GLN A 1153 -23.78 11.15 11.28
C GLN A 1153 -24.86 10.28 10.63
N TRP A 1154 -26.02 10.88 10.34
CA TRP A 1154 -27.13 10.20 9.69
C TRP A 1154 -26.76 9.74 8.28
N VAL A 1155 -26.09 10.57 7.50
CA VAL A 1155 -25.63 10.19 6.15
C VAL A 1155 -24.59 9.07 6.22
N GLU A 1156 -23.63 9.10 7.15
CA GLU A 1156 -22.61 8.03 7.29
C GLU A 1156 -23.26 6.66 7.57
N ALA A 1157 -24.18 6.61 8.53
CA ALA A 1157 -24.92 5.39 8.84
C ALA A 1157 -25.71 4.87 7.62
N GLY A 1158 -26.30 5.78 6.85
CA GLY A 1158 -27.04 5.46 5.63
C GLY A 1158 -26.16 4.95 4.47
N VAL A 1159 -24.90 5.39 4.39
CA VAL A 1159 -23.93 4.85 3.42
C VAL A 1159 -23.52 3.43 3.80
N VAL A 1160 -23.25 3.16 5.08
CA VAL A 1160 -22.95 1.80 5.58
C VAL A 1160 -24.12 0.85 5.28
N ARG A 1161 -25.36 1.28 5.51
CA ARG A 1161 -26.59 0.50 5.21
C ARG A 1161 -26.68 0.03 3.75
N GLN A 1162 -26.20 0.86 2.82
CA GLN A 1162 -26.27 0.61 1.38
C GLN A 1162 -25.24 -0.40 0.87
N ILE A 1163 -24.14 -0.63 1.61
CA ILE A 1163 -23.10 -1.60 1.25
C ILE A 1163 -23.63 -3.00 1.56
N LYS A 1164 -23.69 -3.88 0.55
CA LYS A 1164 -24.20 -5.26 0.65
C LYS A 1164 -23.19 -6.25 0.09
N MET A 1165 -22.70 -7.17 0.93
CA MET A 1165 -21.58 -8.05 0.59
C MET A 1165 -21.66 -9.39 1.35
N ALA A 1166 -21.84 -10.51 0.64
CA ALA A 1166 -21.67 -11.85 1.21
C ALA A 1166 -20.21 -12.30 1.04
N PRO A 1167 -19.52 -12.82 2.07
CA PRO A 1167 -20.00 -13.34 3.36
C PRO A 1167 -20.07 -12.33 4.53
N HIS A 1168 -19.68 -11.07 4.35
CA HIS A 1168 -19.55 -10.08 5.43
C HIS A 1168 -20.85 -9.37 5.84
N GLN A 1169 -22.01 -9.85 5.37
CA GLN A 1169 -23.27 -9.13 5.51
C GLN A 1169 -23.68 -8.94 6.98
N GLU A 1170 -23.47 -9.96 7.82
CA GLU A 1170 -23.75 -9.88 9.26
C GLU A 1170 -22.89 -8.82 9.97
N GLU A 1171 -21.60 -8.73 9.62
CA GLU A 1171 -20.67 -7.75 10.19
C GLU A 1171 -21.06 -6.31 9.81
N ILE A 1172 -21.46 -6.09 8.56
CA ILE A 1172 -21.93 -4.78 8.08
C ILE A 1172 -23.22 -4.39 8.80
N ASP A 1173 -24.17 -5.32 8.94
CA ASP A 1173 -25.44 -5.06 9.61
C ASP A 1173 -25.23 -4.77 11.12
N GLU A 1174 -24.30 -5.45 11.79
CA GLU A 1174 -23.91 -5.15 13.18
C GLU A 1174 -23.39 -3.71 13.34
N ILE A 1175 -22.47 -3.30 12.47
CA ILE A 1175 -21.89 -1.94 12.49
C ILE A 1175 -22.99 -0.90 12.24
N TYR A 1176 -23.87 -1.13 11.26
CA TYR A 1176 -25.01 -0.25 11.00
C TYR A 1176 -25.93 -0.12 12.22
N GLN A 1177 -26.30 -1.23 12.86
CA GLN A 1177 -27.16 -1.20 14.06
C GLN A 1177 -26.50 -0.43 15.21
N LYS A 1178 -25.18 -0.54 15.37
CA LYS A 1178 -24.43 0.21 16.37
C LYS A 1178 -24.47 1.72 16.11
N LEU A 1179 -24.27 2.15 14.87
CA LEU A 1179 -24.37 3.57 14.48
C LEU A 1179 -25.80 4.10 14.65
N LEU A 1180 -26.81 3.31 14.28
CA LEU A 1180 -28.21 3.67 14.47
C LEU A 1180 -28.56 3.84 15.96
N ASN A 1181 -28.06 2.96 16.82
CA ASN A 1181 -28.20 3.09 18.27
C ASN A 1181 -27.52 4.35 18.82
N TYR A 1182 -26.42 4.79 18.23
CA TYR A 1182 -25.78 6.05 18.61
C TYR A 1182 -26.61 7.26 18.19
N LEU A 1183 -27.18 7.28 16.97
CA LEU A 1183 -28.09 8.34 16.52
C LEU A 1183 -29.31 8.48 17.44
N ASN A 1184 -29.89 7.36 17.83
CA ASN A 1184 -31.10 7.34 18.66
C ASN A 1184 -30.85 7.72 20.13
N ARG A 1185 -29.59 7.74 20.60
CA ARG A 1185 -29.21 8.20 21.95
C ARG A 1185 -28.99 9.71 22.01
N GLU A 1186 -28.85 10.39 20.88
CA GLU A 1186 -28.69 11.85 20.77
C GLU A 1186 -30.00 12.59 20.50
N LYS A 1187 -31.09 11.86 20.22
CA LYS A 1187 -32.48 12.36 20.32
C LYS A 1187 -32.91 12.40 21.78
#